data_AF-A0A151DXZ6-F1
#
_entry.id   AF-A0A151DXZ6-F1
#
_cell.length_a   1.000
_cell.length_b   1.000
_cell.length_c   1.000
_cell.angle_alpha   90.00
_cell.angle_beta   90.00
_cell.angle_gamma   90.00
#
_symmetry.space_group_name_H-M   'P 1'
#
loop_
_entity.id
_entity.type
_entity.pdbx_description
1 polymer ?
#
loop_
_entity_poly.entity_id
_entity_poly.type
_entity_poly.pdbx_seq_one_letter_code
_entity_poly.pdbx_strand_id
1 'polypeptide(L)'
;MITSSIRNSIFLFLIIFWVISLSAFSQSVTLYINEFQASNVSSVQDPLFHEYTDWIEIYNAGTSGVEIGGYYLTDNPQDPQKWKIPFDSVIHPGGYMVFWADNYNEFTHTNFKLGRSGEFIGLYDKDGNVVDSLSFGYQEDDISYGRILSNLESWVFFDIVSPGSANPDIYYDGRTENPKFSVNGGFYTGSQYISISTLDPTVKIHYTLDGTPPDESDPMYITPITIDSTMAIRVRAYSDGKLPGWIITQTYFINEEVNLPFVSLVTDPDNLFDDEIGIYVIGTNGVPGYCTDTPMNLNQDWERPVNVEIYDKNGRVEINQRAGVKIFGGCSRTRYPQKSFELFARGIYGEGSFDYQLFKDKPIYTFESFLLRSSADDVVHTMFKDGMGQTILEGMDIDRQAYRPAVVFINGQYWGIHNIREKISEHYVAGNYNIDADEVNLLKRNPERPYNVVSGSADHYNNLILYVNGQDMTDENVYQYVTKQMDINNYIDYQIAEIYLSANDWPGNNIKFWRANSAPNDKWRWIIYDLDNCFFYIERNTLELAADPGCNCVWPNPPWSTLLFRRLLEYENFRNEFIQRYAWHMNTTFLPDRIYYLIDSIKANIAPEIPRHIERWGGQLVPDPESWIRPTFNSIEEWEGNINYMKMFVSERRYPATQHVLDYFALEGMANLSIYSDHPEMGKIKINNQTIQGIYHSGDYFMNVPLRIKAISSFGHKFSHWDYTTPGSGTKQVKNPVLDIILEEDLSLVAYFENTEELNPVIVINEINYHSDDEKNPGDWLELYNRKDEIIELTRWTFKDENDDHVFTFPDGLEIGPNDYLVLCEDISAFRRIFKEVDNCVGNLGFGLSNGGELIRLYSPDHVLVDAVQYDDENPWPEEPDGNGPTLELLDPSLNNDFADSWVASYDTGTPGRQNFSNTIENHSLAQNYPNPCNSKTRIPFSIVSPGFVNIKVYDIFGREITSLLNAYKEVATYEVEWDTANLPTGVYLCAMWVDHQPVGSKKIIINR
;
A
#
# COMPACT_ATOMS: atom_id res chain seq x y z
N MET A 1 24.50 -28.61 -94.27
CA MET A 1 24.54 -30.05 -93.94
C MET A 1 24.91 -30.12 -92.46
N ILE A 2 23.96 -30.00 -91.54
CA ILE A 2 23.04 -31.05 -91.06
C ILE A 2 23.81 -32.25 -90.49
N THR A 3 23.57 -32.44 -89.18
CA THR A 3 23.86 -33.57 -88.27
C THR A 3 25.22 -33.64 -87.56
N SER A 4 25.11 -33.83 -86.23
CA SER A 4 26.10 -34.31 -85.24
C SER A 4 26.99 -33.33 -84.46
N SER A 5 26.42 -32.31 -83.81
CA SER A 5 27.07 -31.53 -82.73
C SER A 5 26.39 -31.68 -81.35
N ILE A 6 25.63 -32.76 -81.12
CA ILE A 6 25.00 -33.06 -79.82
C ILE A 6 25.55 -34.39 -79.30
N ARG A 7 26.84 -34.42 -78.99
CA ARG A 7 27.48 -35.56 -78.31
C ARG A 7 28.89 -35.19 -77.86
N ASN A 8 29.02 -34.12 -77.07
CA ASN A 8 30.21 -33.87 -76.24
C ASN A 8 29.96 -32.83 -75.13
N SER A 9 28.84 -32.10 -75.13
CA SER A 9 28.46 -31.20 -74.03
C SER A 9 27.53 -31.82 -72.98
N ILE A 10 27.04 -33.05 -73.18
CA ILE A 10 26.11 -33.73 -72.24
C ILE A 10 26.86 -34.64 -71.24
N PHE A 11 28.11 -35.00 -71.51
CA PHE A 11 28.89 -35.87 -70.62
C PHE A 11 29.63 -35.12 -69.50
N LEU A 12 29.74 -33.79 -69.57
CA LEU A 12 30.34 -32.96 -68.50
C LEU A 12 29.29 -32.35 -67.55
N PHE A 13 28.01 -32.28 -67.96
CA PHE A 13 26.93 -31.69 -67.15
C PHE A 13 26.19 -32.71 -66.27
N LEU A 14 26.31 -34.01 -66.56
CA LEU A 14 25.66 -35.09 -65.79
C LEU A 14 26.54 -35.68 -64.67
N ILE A 15 27.81 -35.27 -64.54
CA ILE A 15 28.68 -35.65 -63.41
C ILE A 15 28.70 -34.57 -62.32
N ILE A 16 28.32 -33.33 -62.65
CA ILE A 16 28.25 -32.22 -61.68
C ILE A 16 26.87 -32.17 -60.96
N PHE A 17 25.86 -32.87 -61.46
CA PHE A 17 24.51 -32.90 -60.87
C PHE A 17 24.12 -34.22 -60.18
N TRP A 18 25.05 -35.19 -60.03
CA TRP A 18 24.74 -36.49 -59.41
C TRP A 18 25.74 -37.04 -58.37
N VAL A 19 26.69 -36.25 -57.87
CA VAL A 19 27.34 -36.51 -56.55
C VAL A 19 27.79 -35.20 -55.87
N ILE A 20 26.94 -34.16 -55.88
CA ILE A 20 26.89 -33.14 -54.80
C ILE A 20 25.77 -33.57 -53.84
N SER A 21 25.73 -34.87 -53.56
CA SER A 21 24.79 -35.55 -52.69
C SER A 21 25.55 -36.66 -51.97
N LEU A 22 26.62 -36.28 -51.26
CA LEU A 22 27.31 -37.03 -50.21
C LEU A 22 28.50 -36.22 -49.67
N SER A 23 28.17 -35.13 -48.97
CA SER A 23 28.88 -34.67 -47.76
C SER A 23 28.30 -33.32 -47.32
N ALA A 24 26.98 -33.26 -47.19
CA ALA A 24 26.37 -32.53 -46.10
C ALA A 24 25.57 -33.60 -45.35
N PHE A 25 26.28 -34.45 -44.59
CA PHE A 25 25.67 -34.88 -43.35
C PHE A 25 25.44 -33.58 -42.61
N SER A 26 24.20 -33.08 -42.64
CA SER A 26 23.70 -32.31 -41.52
C SER A 26 24.10 -33.11 -40.30
N GLN A 27 25.02 -32.55 -39.52
CA GLN A 27 25.35 -33.08 -38.21
C GLN A 27 24.03 -32.95 -37.46
N SER A 28 23.29 -34.07 -37.37
CA SER A 28 22.06 -34.15 -36.61
C SER A 28 22.38 -33.61 -35.23
N VAL A 29 21.65 -32.59 -34.78
CA VAL A 29 21.83 -32.02 -33.44
C VAL A 29 21.83 -33.17 -32.43
N THR A 30 22.92 -33.33 -31.68
CA THR A 30 23.09 -34.42 -30.71
C THR A 30 22.97 -33.95 -29.28
N LEU A 31 22.68 -32.66 -29.05
CA LEU A 31 22.52 -32.06 -27.73
C LEU A 31 21.05 -31.77 -27.47
N TYR A 32 20.59 -32.14 -26.28
CA TYR A 32 19.22 -31.93 -25.83
C TYR A 32 19.25 -31.30 -24.44
N ILE A 33 18.35 -30.36 -24.20
CA ILE A 33 17.93 -30.06 -22.83
C ILE A 33 17.16 -31.31 -22.37
N ASN A 34 17.67 -31.99 -21.35
CA ASN A 34 17.27 -33.36 -21.01
C ASN A 34 16.34 -33.42 -19.80
N GLU A 35 16.64 -32.65 -18.77
CA GLU A 35 15.91 -32.61 -17.51
C GLU A 35 16.17 -31.24 -16.89
N PHE A 36 15.18 -30.68 -16.22
CA PHE A 36 15.37 -29.50 -15.40
C PHE A 36 14.43 -29.54 -14.21
N GLN A 37 14.74 -28.72 -13.22
CA GLN A 37 13.90 -28.52 -12.05
C GLN A 37 13.91 -27.04 -11.69
N ALA A 38 12.75 -26.40 -11.82
CA ALA A 38 12.56 -24.97 -11.49
C ALA A 38 12.00 -24.75 -10.08
N SER A 39 11.99 -25.79 -9.26
CA SER A 39 11.61 -25.72 -7.85
C SER A 39 12.27 -26.86 -7.08
N ASN A 40 13.47 -26.60 -6.60
CA ASN A 40 14.27 -27.55 -5.83
C ASN A 40 14.35 -27.11 -4.38
N VAL A 41 13.65 -27.84 -3.51
CA VAL A 41 13.52 -27.47 -2.09
C VAL A 41 14.31 -28.42 -1.20
N SER A 42 14.40 -29.70 -1.58
CA SER A 42 15.08 -30.71 -0.76
C SER A 42 15.73 -31.86 -1.54
N SER A 43 15.49 -31.97 -2.84
CA SER A 43 15.88 -33.15 -3.62
C SER A 43 17.37 -33.16 -4.01
N VAL A 44 17.91 -32.06 -4.54
CA VAL A 44 19.29 -32.02 -5.05
C VAL A 44 20.02 -30.81 -4.48
N GLN A 45 21.09 -31.05 -3.73
CA GLN A 45 21.90 -29.96 -3.22
C GLN A 45 23.02 -29.60 -4.21
N ASP A 46 23.19 -28.31 -4.50
CA ASP A 46 24.33 -27.80 -5.24
C ASP A 46 25.64 -28.15 -4.52
N PRO A 47 26.61 -28.78 -5.20
CA PRO A 47 27.89 -29.15 -4.60
C PRO A 47 28.80 -27.96 -4.23
N LEU A 48 28.59 -26.76 -4.79
CA LEU A 48 29.47 -25.60 -4.55
C LEU A 48 28.97 -24.71 -3.40
N PHE A 49 27.72 -24.23 -3.45
CA PHE A 49 27.14 -23.35 -2.45
C PHE A 49 26.32 -24.08 -1.38
N HIS A 50 26.08 -25.39 -1.57
CA HIS A 50 25.30 -26.22 -0.64
C HIS A 50 23.85 -25.74 -0.46
N GLU A 51 23.28 -25.17 -1.52
CA GLU A 51 21.89 -24.72 -1.59
C GLU A 51 21.03 -25.66 -2.44
N TYR A 52 19.72 -25.71 -2.19
CA TYR A 52 18.78 -26.37 -3.09
C TYR A 52 18.33 -25.33 -4.10
N THR A 53 18.85 -25.43 -5.32
CA THR A 53 18.66 -24.43 -6.35
C THR A 53 18.20 -25.04 -7.66
N ASP A 54 17.58 -24.23 -8.50
CA ASP A 54 17.07 -24.68 -9.80
C ASP A 54 18.22 -25.14 -10.68
N TRP A 55 17.96 -26.08 -11.58
CA TRP A 55 19.01 -26.60 -12.44
C TRP A 55 18.48 -27.07 -13.78
N ILE A 56 19.38 -27.09 -14.76
CA ILE A 56 19.15 -27.45 -16.16
C ILE A 56 20.21 -28.45 -16.56
N GLU A 57 19.81 -29.57 -17.14
CA GLU A 57 20.72 -30.61 -17.63
C GLU A 57 20.73 -30.68 -19.16
N ILE A 58 21.94 -30.75 -19.73
CA ILE A 58 22.16 -30.98 -21.15
C ILE A 58 22.70 -32.41 -21.36
N TYR A 59 22.08 -33.16 -22.25
CA TYR A 59 22.47 -34.52 -22.64
C TYR A 59 23.05 -34.56 -24.06
N ASN A 60 24.15 -35.30 -24.24
CA ASN A 60 24.70 -35.62 -25.56
C ASN A 60 24.31 -37.02 -26.02
N ALA A 61 23.28 -37.11 -26.88
CA ALA A 61 22.82 -38.35 -27.53
C ALA A 61 23.75 -38.84 -28.66
N GLY A 62 24.82 -38.10 -28.94
CA GLY A 62 25.76 -38.36 -30.03
C GLY A 62 26.77 -39.46 -29.74
N THR A 63 27.52 -39.82 -30.78
CA THR A 63 28.62 -40.80 -30.69
C THR A 63 30.00 -40.16 -30.52
N SER A 64 30.08 -38.83 -30.53
CA SER A 64 31.29 -38.02 -30.34
C SER A 64 31.09 -36.99 -29.23
N GLY A 65 32.16 -36.63 -28.52
CA GLY A 65 32.11 -35.53 -27.56
C GLY A 65 31.81 -34.20 -28.25
N VAL A 66 31.04 -33.34 -27.60
CA VAL A 66 30.69 -32.00 -28.11
C VAL A 66 31.25 -30.95 -27.17
N GLU A 67 32.08 -30.05 -27.72
CA GLU A 67 32.56 -28.86 -27.02
C GLU A 67 31.47 -27.78 -27.05
N ILE A 68 30.91 -27.49 -25.89
CA ILE A 68 29.84 -26.50 -25.70
C ILE A 68 30.34 -25.20 -25.07
N GLY A 69 31.66 -25.10 -24.85
CA GLY A 69 32.27 -23.85 -24.41
C GLY A 69 31.94 -22.71 -25.38
N GLY A 70 31.34 -21.63 -24.85
CA GLY A 70 30.90 -20.49 -25.63
C GLY A 70 29.52 -20.61 -26.29
N TYR A 71 28.77 -21.68 -26.03
CA TYR A 71 27.33 -21.75 -26.27
C TYR A 71 26.58 -20.87 -25.27
N TYR A 72 25.28 -20.70 -25.46
CA TYR A 72 24.45 -19.87 -24.59
C TYR A 72 23.25 -20.64 -24.01
N LEU A 73 22.95 -20.38 -22.74
CA LEU A 73 21.67 -20.71 -22.12
C LEU A 73 20.89 -19.43 -21.84
N THR A 74 19.56 -19.52 -21.91
CA THR A 74 18.65 -18.43 -21.59
C THR A 74 17.31 -18.94 -21.09
N ASP A 75 16.71 -18.18 -20.19
CA ASP A 75 15.30 -18.27 -19.77
C ASP A 75 14.37 -17.33 -20.57
N ASN A 76 14.93 -16.48 -21.41
CA ASN A 76 14.22 -15.42 -22.13
C ASN A 76 14.40 -15.59 -23.65
N PRO A 77 13.33 -15.91 -24.40
CA PRO A 77 13.42 -16.10 -25.85
C PRO A 77 13.79 -14.82 -26.61
N GLN A 78 13.63 -13.64 -25.99
CA GLN A 78 14.04 -12.34 -26.57
C GLN A 78 15.52 -12.01 -26.29
N ASP A 79 16.19 -12.78 -25.43
CA ASP A 79 17.64 -12.69 -25.20
C ASP A 79 18.34 -14.06 -25.38
N PRO A 80 18.54 -14.51 -26.64
CA PRO A 80 19.18 -15.79 -26.96
C PRO A 80 20.61 -15.96 -26.44
N GLN A 81 21.29 -14.88 -26.05
CA GLN A 81 22.69 -14.88 -25.64
C GLN A 81 22.88 -14.46 -24.17
N LYS A 82 21.82 -14.59 -23.35
CA LYS A 82 21.75 -14.15 -21.95
C LYS A 82 22.90 -14.64 -21.07
N TRP A 83 23.18 -15.95 -21.08
CA TRP A 83 24.27 -16.54 -20.31
C TRP A 83 25.18 -17.39 -21.18
N LYS A 84 26.49 -17.15 -21.12
CA LYS A 84 27.48 -17.86 -21.92
C LYS A 84 28.11 -19.00 -21.13
N ILE A 85 28.05 -20.21 -21.66
CA ILE A 85 28.68 -21.40 -21.08
C ILE A 85 30.21 -21.23 -21.05
N PRO A 86 30.90 -21.50 -19.92
CA PRO A 86 32.35 -21.34 -19.80
C PRO A 86 33.16 -22.05 -20.88
N PHE A 87 34.26 -21.42 -21.29
CA PHE A 87 35.24 -22.03 -22.20
C PHE A 87 35.87 -23.26 -21.51
N ASP A 88 36.05 -24.36 -22.25
CA ASP A 88 36.48 -25.71 -21.82
C ASP A 88 35.37 -26.72 -21.44
N SER A 89 34.08 -26.35 -21.53
CA SER A 89 32.98 -27.31 -21.31
C SER A 89 32.83 -28.31 -22.46
N VAL A 90 33.00 -29.61 -22.17
CA VAL A 90 32.82 -30.72 -23.13
C VAL A 90 31.85 -31.76 -22.56
N ILE A 91 30.82 -32.13 -23.33
CA ILE A 91 29.92 -33.24 -23.00
C ILE A 91 30.34 -34.46 -23.82
N HIS A 92 30.82 -35.51 -23.15
CA HIS A 92 31.22 -36.78 -23.79
C HIS A 92 30.02 -37.51 -24.43
N PRO A 93 30.25 -38.48 -25.36
CA PRO A 93 29.16 -39.28 -25.92
C PRO A 93 28.34 -39.96 -24.83
N GLY A 94 27.02 -39.79 -24.84
CA GLY A 94 26.13 -40.30 -23.79
C GLY A 94 26.28 -39.62 -22.42
N GLY A 95 27.02 -38.51 -22.35
CA GLY A 95 27.26 -37.75 -21.13
C GLY A 95 26.21 -36.67 -20.87
N TYR A 96 26.20 -36.21 -19.62
CA TYR A 96 25.28 -35.20 -19.08
C TYR A 96 26.10 -34.06 -18.46
N MET A 97 25.57 -32.85 -18.49
CA MET A 97 26.15 -31.69 -17.80
C MET A 97 25.05 -30.85 -17.18
N VAL A 98 25.18 -30.56 -15.88
CA VAL A 98 24.22 -29.80 -15.08
C VAL A 98 24.69 -28.36 -14.95
N PHE A 99 23.76 -27.42 -15.09
CA PHE A 99 23.93 -26.00 -14.87
C PHE A 99 22.94 -25.55 -13.80
N TRP A 100 23.41 -24.82 -12.80
CA TRP A 100 22.59 -24.31 -11.70
C TRP A 100 22.04 -22.94 -12.08
N ALA A 101 20.72 -22.79 -12.11
CA ALA A 101 20.06 -21.55 -12.47
C ALA A 101 19.76 -20.76 -11.20
N ASP A 102 20.71 -19.94 -10.73
CA ASP A 102 20.65 -19.36 -9.38
C ASP A 102 21.15 -17.92 -9.20
N ASN A 103 21.42 -17.20 -10.29
CA ASN A 103 21.99 -15.84 -10.32
C ASN A 103 23.43 -15.68 -9.80
N TYR A 104 24.18 -16.73 -9.43
CA TYR A 104 25.58 -16.55 -8.99
C TYR A 104 26.52 -16.15 -10.13
N ASN A 105 26.22 -16.53 -11.38
CA ASN A 105 27.00 -16.19 -12.57
C ASN A 105 28.49 -16.58 -12.48
N GLU A 106 28.79 -17.77 -11.96
CA GLU A 106 30.15 -18.30 -11.81
C GLU A 106 30.20 -19.79 -12.16
N PHE A 107 31.27 -20.27 -12.81
CA PHE A 107 31.39 -21.68 -13.22
C PHE A 107 30.16 -22.20 -13.99
N THR A 108 29.47 -23.23 -13.47
CA THR A 108 28.24 -23.81 -14.02
C THR A 108 26.97 -23.14 -13.51
N HIS A 109 27.08 -21.99 -12.83
CA HIS A 109 25.97 -21.21 -12.29
C HIS A 109 25.59 -20.08 -13.24
N THR A 110 24.32 -20.02 -13.63
CA THR A 110 23.83 -19.02 -14.58
C THR A 110 23.63 -17.66 -13.90
N ASN A 111 23.44 -16.61 -14.71
CA ASN A 111 23.04 -15.27 -14.26
C ASN A 111 21.52 -15.09 -14.21
N PHE A 112 20.76 -16.19 -14.14
CA PHE A 112 19.31 -16.20 -14.09
C PHE A 112 18.79 -17.32 -13.19
N LYS A 113 17.51 -17.29 -12.82
CA LYS A 113 16.77 -18.37 -12.13
C LYS A 113 15.62 -18.83 -13.00
N LEU A 114 15.03 -19.99 -12.69
CA LEU A 114 13.83 -20.44 -13.39
C LEU A 114 12.57 -20.10 -12.60
N GLY A 115 11.53 -19.69 -13.29
CA GLY A 115 10.23 -19.37 -12.72
C GLY A 115 9.36 -20.61 -12.52
N ARG A 116 8.97 -20.87 -11.27
CA ARG A 116 8.06 -21.99 -10.90
C ARG A 116 6.77 -22.01 -11.72
N SER A 117 6.19 -20.86 -12.05
CA SER A 117 4.90 -20.76 -12.77
C SER A 117 4.98 -21.15 -14.25
N GLY A 118 6.19 -21.32 -14.78
CA GLY A 118 6.44 -21.68 -16.17
C GLY A 118 7.13 -20.57 -16.95
N GLU A 119 8.17 -20.94 -17.70
CA GLU A 119 8.99 -20.02 -18.49
C GLU A 119 9.51 -20.72 -19.77
N PHE A 120 10.64 -20.25 -20.29
CA PHE A 120 11.35 -20.78 -21.44
C PHE A 120 12.73 -21.28 -21.01
N ILE A 121 13.28 -22.28 -21.68
CA ILE A 121 14.69 -22.63 -21.61
C ILE A 121 15.18 -22.80 -23.05
N GLY A 122 16.24 -22.09 -23.41
CA GLY A 122 16.87 -22.19 -24.72
C GLY A 122 18.36 -22.49 -24.61
N LEU A 123 18.82 -23.43 -25.43
CA LEU A 123 20.23 -23.71 -25.69
C LEU A 123 20.57 -23.24 -27.10
N TYR A 124 21.56 -22.35 -27.22
CA TYR A 124 21.99 -21.77 -28.48
C TYR A 124 23.47 -22.05 -28.74
N ASP A 125 23.84 -22.26 -30.00
CA ASP A 125 25.23 -22.41 -30.38
C ASP A 125 25.98 -21.06 -30.34
N LYS A 126 27.30 -21.11 -30.55
CA LYS A 126 28.18 -19.93 -30.56
C LYS A 126 27.80 -18.87 -31.61
N ASP A 127 27.07 -19.27 -32.65
CA ASP A 127 26.65 -18.40 -33.75
C ASP A 127 25.22 -17.86 -33.52
N GLY A 128 24.57 -18.23 -32.40
CA GLY A 128 23.24 -17.81 -32.01
C GLY A 128 22.11 -18.64 -32.62
N ASN A 129 22.40 -19.80 -33.22
CA ASN A 129 21.36 -20.71 -33.72
C ASN A 129 20.80 -21.57 -32.58
N VAL A 130 19.49 -21.81 -32.59
CA VAL A 130 18.83 -22.71 -31.63
C VAL A 130 19.38 -24.13 -31.79
N VAL A 131 19.85 -24.71 -30.68
CA VAL A 131 20.25 -26.13 -30.58
C VAL A 131 19.06 -26.94 -30.07
N ASP A 132 18.49 -26.54 -28.93
CA ASP A 132 17.28 -27.11 -28.37
C ASP A 132 16.58 -26.04 -27.52
N SER A 133 15.27 -26.18 -27.34
CA SER A 133 14.49 -25.26 -26.51
C SER A 133 13.18 -25.88 -26.08
N LEU A 134 12.67 -25.44 -24.94
CA LEU A 134 11.30 -25.73 -24.53
C LEU A 134 10.66 -24.53 -23.84
N SER A 135 9.33 -24.49 -23.85
CA SER A 135 8.54 -23.74 -22.89
C SER A 135 7.89 -24.72 -21.94
N PHE A 136 7.83 -24.37 -20.66
CA PHE A 136 7.25 -25.22 -19.62
C PHE A 136 6.22 -24.44 -18.80
N GLY A 137 5.30 -25.16 -18.15
CA GLY A 137 4.28 -24.58 -17.27
C GLY A 137 4.66 -24.71 -15.79
N TYR A 138 3.68 -24.63 -14.91
CA TYR A 138 3.88 -24.76 -13.46
C TYR A 138 4.71 -26.00 -13.06
N GLN A 139 5.68 -25.82 -12.17
CA GLN A 139 6.54 -26.88 -11.61
C GLN A 139 6.26 -27.10 -10.12
N GLU A 140 6.23 -28.36 -9.67
CA GLU A 140 6.12 -28.71 -8.24
C GLU A 140 7.50 -28.78 -7.58
N ASP A 141 7.51 -28.61 -6.25
CA ASP A 141 8.73 -28.78 -5.46
C ASP A 141 9.21 -30.22 -5.61
N ASP A 142 10.51 -30.38 -5.84
CA ASP A 142 11.17 -31.69 -5.87
C ASP A 142 10.67 -32.66 -6.97
N ILE A 143 9.94 -32.14 -7.96
CA ILE A 143 9.55 -32.84 -9.20
C ILE A 143 10.30 -32.21 -10.37
N SER A 144 11.08 -33.00 -11.10
CA SER A 144 11.73 -32.55 -12.34
C SER A 144 10.84 -32.80 -13.56
N TYR A 145 11.10 -32.04 -14.62
CA TYR A 145 10.50 -32.25 -15.94
C TYR A 145 11.62 -32.58 -16.93
N GLY A 146 11.49 -33.72 -17.62
CA GLY A 146 12.57 -34.24 -18.46
C GLY A 146 12.11 -35.16 -19.59
N ARG A 147 13.04 -35.54 -20.45
CA ARG A 147 12.80 -36.36 -21.63
C ARG A 147 12.83 -37.86 -21.31
N ILE A 148 12.09 -38.64 -22.10
CA ILE A 148 12.19 -40.10 -22.09
C ILE A 148 13.38 -40.50 -22.98
N LEU A 149 14.37 -41.23 -22.46
CA LEU A 149 15.58 -41.59 -23.24
C LEU A 149 15.29 -42.45 -24.49
N SER A 150 14.23 -43.25 -24.46
CA SER A 150 13.79 -44.04 -25.62
C SER A 150 13.05 -43.23 -26.69
N ASN A 151 12.56 -42.04 -26.34
CA ASN A 151 11.91 -41.09 -27.24
C ASN A 151 12.20 -39.67 -26.78
N LEU A 152 13.33 -39.12 -27.23
CA LEU A 152 13.80 -37.81 -26.77
C LEU A 152 12.79 -36.69 -27.08
N GLU A 153 11.85 -36.84 -28.02
CA GLU A 153 10.82 -35.82 -28.27
C GLU A 153 9.72 -35.74 -27.19
N SER A 154 9.63 -36.74 -26.30
CA SER A 154 8.60 -36.78 -25.24
C SER A 154 9.13 -36.26 -23.91
N TRP A 155 8.36 -35.34 -23.31
CA TRP A 155 8.60 -34.77 -21.99
C TRP A 155 7.59 -35.30 -20.96
N VAL A 156 8.09 -35.64 -19.77
CA VAL A 156 7.34 -36.25 -18.66
C VAL A 156 7.89 -35.74 -17.32
N PHE A 157 7.12 -35.92 -16.26
CA PHE A 157 7.55 -35.56 -14.91
C PHE A 157 8.19 -36.74 -14.19
N PHE A 158 9.18 -36.45 -13.33
CA PHE A 158 9.83 -37.43 -12.47
C PHE A 158 9.77 -36.98 -11.00
N ASP A 159 9.33 -37.87 -10.12
CA ASP A 159 9.40 -37.73 -8.67
C ASP A 159 10.75 -38.20 -8.09
N ILE A 160 11.52 -38.93 -8.89
CA ILE A 160 12.92 -39.27 -8.63
C ILE A 160 13.75 -38.50 -9.66
N VAL A 161 14.38 -37.42 -9.21
CA VAL A 161 15.22 -36.56 -10.06
C VAL A 161 16.59 -37.18 -10.34
N SER A 162 17.20 -36.90 -11.49
CA SER A 162 18.40 -37.62 -11.95
C SER A 162 19.58 -36.77 -12.47
N PRO A 163 19.93 -35.63 -11.86
CA PRO A 163 20.99 -34.76 -12.36
C PRO A 163 22.35 -35.48 -12.48
N GLY A 164 22.99 -35.29 -13.64
CA GLY A 164 24.24 -35.91 -14.03
C GLY A 164 24.11 -37.36 -14.51
N SER A 165 22.89 -37.87 -14.72
CA SER A 165 22.64 -39.27 -15.02
C SER A 165 21.44 -39.50 -15.94
N ALA A 166 21.16 -40.75 -16.27
CA ALA A 166 20.04 -41.11 -17.13
C ALA A 166 18.69 -40.97 -16.40
N ASN A 167 17.74 -40.28 -17.02
CA ASN A 167 16.35 -40.16 -16.52
C ASN A 167 15.74 -41.55 -16.21
N PRO A 168 14.99 -41.71 -15.10
CA PRO A 168 14.39 -42.99 -14.72
C PRO A 168 13.40 -43.55 -15.74
N ASP A 169 13.16 -44.87 -15.68
CA ASP A 169 12.10 -45.53 -16.46
C ASP A 169 10.69 -45.32 -15.87
N ILE A 170 10.59 -44.85 -14.62
CA ILE A 170 9.33 -44.52 -13.94
C ILE A 170 9.11 -43.03 -14.08
N TYR A 171 8.00 -42.64 -14.70
CA TYR A 171 7.66 -41.26 -15.00
C TYR A 171 6.15 -41.06 -15.06
N TYR A 172 5.75 -39.79 -15.11
CA TYR A 172 4.35 -39.38 -15.18
C TYR A 172 4.07 -38.56 -16.44
N ASP A 173 3.05 -38.96 -17.22
CA ASP A 173 2.71 -38.34 -18.51
C ASP A 173 1.88 -37.04 -18.38
N GLY A 174 1.74 -36.55 -17.15
CA GLY A 174 0.98 -35.35 -16.81
C GLY A 174 0.47 -35.42 -15.38
N ARG A 175 -0.51 -34.56 -15.08
CA ARG A 175 -1.19 -34.51 -13.79
C ARG A 175 -2.64 -34.97 -13.92
N THR A 176 -3.12 -35.63 -12.88
CA THR A 176 -4.53 -36.00 -12.75
C THR A 176 -5.40 -34.75 -12.63
N GLU A 177 -6.54 -34.70 -13.35
CA GLU A 177 -7.48 -33.59 -13.28
C GLU A 177 -8.04 -33.44 -11.85
N ASN A 178 -8.18 -32.20 -11.39
CA ASN A 178 -8.76 -31.92 -10.08
C ASN A 178 -10.25 -32.31 -10.03
N PRO A 179 -10.71 -32.91 -8.92
CA PRO A 179 -12.11 -33.26 -8.75
C PRO A 179 -12.97 -32.00 -8.53
N LYS A 180 -14.26 -32.09 -8.90
CA LYS A 180 -15.25 -31.02 -8.77
C LYS A 180 -16.30 -31.38 -7.72
N PHE A 181 -16.55 -30.45 -6.82
CA PHE A 181 -17.61 -30.53 -5.81
C PHE A 181 -18.96 -30.12 -6.41
N SER A 182 -20.04 -30.79 -6.02
CA SER A 182 -21.41 -30.45 -6.44
C SER A 182 -21.93 -29.18 -5.78
N VAL A 183 -21.39 -28.85 -4.60
CA VAL A 183 -21.72 -27.68 -3.78
C VAL A 183 -20.38 -27.14 -3.28
N ASN A 184 -20.13 -25.84 -3.42
CA ASN A 184 -18.87 -25.23 -2.97
C ASN A 184 -18.86 -25.00 -1.45
N GLY A 185 -17.68 -24.85 -0.87
CA GLY A 185 -17.50 -24.39 0.51
C GLY A 185 -18.13 -23.02 0.73
N GLY A 186 -18.56 -22.76 1.96
CA GLY A 186 -19.32 -21.55 2.31
C GLY A 186 -20.36 -21.82 3.40
N PHE A 187 -21.35 -20.93 3.48
CA PHE A 187 -22.32 -20.88 4.58
C PHE A 187 -23.66 -21.50 4.19
N TYR A 188 -24.19 -22.37 5.05
CA TYR A 188 -25.42 -23.11 4.79
C TYR A 188 -26.31 -23.23 6.03
N THR A 189 -27.62 -23.22 5.81
CA THR A 189 -28.60 -23.60 6.83
C THR A 189 -28.95 -25.08 6.67
N GLY A 190 -28.69 -25.87 7.71
CA GLY A 190 -28.88 -27.32 7.71
C GLY A 190 -27.87 -28.11 6.86
N SER A 191 -28.01 -29.43 6.88
CA SER A 191 -27.03 -30.36 6.32
C SER A 191 -26.91 -30.27 4.79
N GLN A 192 -25.69 -30.41 4.29
CA GLN A 192 -25.36 -30.49 2.87
C GLN A 192 -24.98 -31.92 2.47
N TYR A 193 -25.22 -32.25 1.20
CA TYR A 193 -24.87 -33.55 0.60
C TYR A 193 -23.92 -33.32 -0.57
N ILE A 194 -22.64 -33.59 -0.35
CA ILE A 194 -21.56 -33.23 -1.24
C ILE A 194 -21.24 -34.41 -2.14
N SER A 195 -21.52 -34.25 -3.44
CA SER A 195 -21.05 -35.19 -4.45
C SER A 195 -19.77 -34.66 -5.09
N ILE A 196 -18.79 -35.55 -5.27
CA ILE A 196 -17.51 -35.21 -5.90
C ILE A 196 -17.43 -35.97 -7.23
N SER A 197 -16.96 -35.31 -8.28
CA SER A 197 -16.93 -35.88 -9.63
C SER A 197 -15.70 -35.47 -10.41
N THR A 198 -15.32 -36.31 -11.36
CA THR A 198 -14.29 -36.07 -12.39
C THR A 198 -14.91 -36.35 -13.76
N LEU A 199 -14.34 -35.76 -14.81
CA LEU A 199 -14.81 -36.05 -16.18
C LEU A 199 -14.43 -37.47 -16.61
N ASP A 200 -13.29 -37.96 -16.14
CA ASP A 200 -12.82 -39.32 -16.37
C ASP A 200 -13.27 -40.25 -15.22
N PRO A 201 -14.09 -41.28 -15.50
CA PRO A 201 -14.59 -42.22 -14.48
C PRO A 201 -13.54 -43.20 -13.96
N THR A 202 -12.34 -43.24 -14.55
CA THR A 202 -11.23 -44.09 -14.08
C THR A 202 -10.41 -43.45 -12.97
N VAL A 203 -10.59 -42.14 -12.75
CA VAL A 203 -9.93 -41.38 -11.69
C VAL A 203 -10.40 -41.84 -10.32
N LYS A 204 -9.44 -42.17 -9.46
CA LYS A 204 -9.69 -42.50 -8.05
C LYS A 204 -9.63 -41.21 -7.24
N ILE A 205 -10.63 -40.97 -6.41
CA ILE A 205 -10.73 -39.76 -5.60
C ILE A 205 -10.63 -40.16 -4.14
N HIS A 206 -9.68 -39.58 -3.41
CA HIS A 206 -9.47 -39.81 -1.98
C HIS A 206 -9.72 -38.52 -1.21
N TYR A 207 -10.18 -38.63 0.03
CA TYR A 207 -10.53 -37.47 0.84
C TYR A 207 -10.23 -37.67 2.33
N THR A 208 -10.05 -36.55 3.02
CA THR A 208 -9.87 -36.48 4.47
C THR A 208 -10.80 -35.43 5.06
N LEU A 209 -11.16 -35.60 6.32
CA LEU A 209 -12.08 -34.72 7.07
C LEU A 209 -11.44 -34.13 8.35
N ASP A 210 -10.19 -34.49 8.62
CA ASP A 210 -9.44 -34.09 9.81
C ASP A 210 -8.38 -33.00 9.52
N GLY A 211 -8.21 -32.65 8.24
CA GLY A 211 -7.26 -31.65 7.78
C GLY A 211 -5.96 -32.23 7.21
N THR A 212 -5.71 -33.55 7.31
CA THR A 212 -4.52 -34.19 6.72
C THR A 212 -4.52 -34.14 5.19
N PRO A 213 -3.37 -34.04 4.50
CA PRO A 213 -3.30 -34.13 3.03
C PRO A 213 -3.75 -35.52 2.52
N PRO A 214 -4.75 -35.65 1.64
CA PRO A 214 -5.22 -36.97 1.20
C PRO A 214 -4.20 -37.74 0.34
N ASP A 215 -3.92 -38.99 0.70
CA ASP A 215 -3.10 -39.96 -0.05
C ASP A 215 -3.91 -41.18 -0.56
N GLU A 216 -3.27 -42.13 -1.27
CA GLU A 216 -3.95 -43.33 -1.80
C GLU A 216 -4.35 -44.35 -0.71
N SER A 217 -3.86 -44.19 0.52
CA SER A 217 -4.24 -45.02 1.68
C SER A 217 -5.52 -44.53 2.37
N ASP A 218 -5.91 -43.28 2.13
CA ASP A 218 -7.13 -42.67 2.67
C ASP A 218 -8.43 -43.23 2.05
N PRO A 219 -9.60 -42.98 2.67
CA PRO A 219 -10.87 -43.40 2.11
C PRO A 219 -11.11 -42.91 0.68
N MET A 220 -11.39 -43.87 -0.22
CA MET A 220 -11.83 -43.55 -1.58
C MET A 220 -13.29 -43.08 -1.58
N TYR A 221 -13.56 -41.96 -2.24
CA TYR A 221 -14.89 -41.41 -2.42
C TYR A 221 -15.73 -42.31 -3.35
N ILE A 222 -16.80 -42.89 -2.81
CA ILE A 222 -17.73 -43.77 -3.54
C ILE A 222 -19.20 -43.38 -3.40
N THR A 223 -19.54 -42.56 -2.40
CA THR A 223 -20.89 -42.07 -2.13
C THR A 223 -20.84 -40.64 -1.62
N PRO A 224 -21.89 -39.82 -1.82
CA PRO A 224 -21.91 -38.44 -1.34
C PRO A 224 -21.58 -38.33 0.16
N ILE A 225 -20.82 -37.28 0.51
CA ILE A 225 -20.43 -36.98 1.89
C ILE A 225 -21.53 -36.10 2.51
N THR A 226 -22.04 -36.51 3.66
CA THR A 226 -23.01 -35.71 4.43
C THR A 226 -22.25 -34.75 5.35
N ILE A 227 -22.59 -33.47 5.27
CA ILE A 227 -22.04 -32.40 6.11
C ILE A 227 -23.17 -31.81 6.94
N ASP A 228 -23.24 -32.16 8.21
CA ASP A 228 -24.30 -31.73 9.13
C ASP A 228 -23.82 -30.79 10.25
N SER A 229 -22.52 -30.51 10.26
CA SER A 229 -21.84 -29.58 11.16
C SER A 229 -20.67 -28.90 10.43
N THR A 230 -20.17 -27.80 10.98
CA THR A 230 -19.04 -27.07 10.38
C THR A 230 -17.80 -27.96 10.30
N MET A 231 -17.25 -28.15 9.09
CA MET A 231 -16.04 -28.94 8.87
C MET A 231 -15.33 -28.55 7.57
N ALA A 232 -14.05 -28.92 7.48
CA ALA A 232 -13.26 -28.82 6.27
C ALA A 232 -13.15 -30.18 5.58
N ILE A 233 -13.18 -30.19 4.25
CA ILE A 233 -12.94 -31.38 3.42
C ILE A 233 -11.72 -31.11 2.55
N ARG A 234 -10.77 -32.05 2.53
CA ARG A 234 -9.67 -32.04 1.56
C ARG A 234 -9.84 -33.23 0.63
N VAL A 235 -9.64 -33.01 -0.67
CA VAL A 235 -9.81 -34.05 -1.70
C VAL A 235 -8.63 -34.02 -2.66
N ARG A 236 -8.15 -35.21 -3.05
CA ARG A 236 -7.13 -35.38 -4.07
C ARG A 236 -7.50 -36.50 -5.04
N ALA A 237 -7.15 -36.33 -6.29
CA ALA A 237 -7.47 -37.27 -7.36
C ALA A 237 -6.21 -37.98 -7.89
N TYR A 238 -6.35 -39.24 -8.28
CA TYR A 238 -5.26 -40.13 -8.70
C TYR A 238 -5.63 -40.86 -9.99
N SER A 239 -4.70 -40.89 -10.95
CA SER A 239 -4.79 -41.67 -12.17
C SER A 239 -3.51 -42.47 -12.35
N ASP A 240 -3.64 -43.69 -12.87
CA ASP A 240 -2.49 -44.53 -13.16
C ASP A 240 -1.57 -43.83 -14.18
N GLY A 241 -0.26 -43.74 -13.89
CA GLY A 241 0.74 -43.13 -14.78
C GLY A 241 0.79 -41.59 -14.79
N LYS A 242 0.06 -40.92 -13.88
CA LYS A 242 0.06 -39.46 -13.74
C LYS A 242 0.42 -39.02 -12.32
N LEU A 243 0.98 -37.81 -12.20
CA LEU A 243 1.08 -37.14 -10.92
C LEU A 243 -0.32 -36.97 -10.32
N PRO A 244 -0.46 -37.06 -8.99
CA PRO A 244 -1.73 -36.81 -8.33
C PRO A 244 -2.21 -35.38 -8.57
N GLY A 245 -3.52 -35.19 -8.59
CA GLY A 245 -4.13 -33.87 -8.71
C GLY A 245 -3.75 -32.95 -7.55
N TRP A 246 -4.08 -31.68 -7.68
CA TRP A 246 -3.95 -30.74 -6.57
C TRP A 246 -4.93 -31.14 -5.46
N ILE A 247 -4.49 -31.00 -4.21
CA ILE A 247 -5.39 -31.03 -3.06
C ILE A 247 -6.31 -29.83 -3.16
N ILE A 248 -7.61 -30.09 -3.24
CA ILE A 248 -8.67 -29.09 -3.17
C ILE A 248 -9.23 -29.10 -1.76
N THR A 249 -9.28 -27.91 -1.15
CA THR A 249 -9.77 -27.72 0.22
C THR A 249 -11.03 -26.85 0.19
N GLN A 250 -12.06 -27.26 0.92
CA GLN A 250 -13.25 -26.46 1.12
C GLN A 250 -13.74 -26.57 2.56
N THR A 251 -14.04 -25.42 3.18
CA THR A 251 -14.71 -25.36 4.47
C THR A 251 -16.22 -25.11 4.30
N TYR A 252 -17.03 -25.89 5.01
CA TYR A 252 -18.48 -25.78 5.04
C TYR A 252 -18.89 -25.30 6.43
N PHE A 253 -19.55 -24.15 6.51
CA PHE A 253 -20.06 -23.55 7.73
C PHE A 253 -21.55 -23.82 7.86
N ILE A 254 -21.93 -24.67 8.82
CA ILE A 254 -23.31 -25.13 8.97
C ILE A 254 -23.96 -24.43 10.16
N ASN A 255 -25.02 -23.68 9.89
CA ASN A 255 -25.74 -22.85 10.86
C ASN A 255 -24.85 -21.81 11.57
N GLU A 256 -23.80 -21.34 10.89
CA GLU A 256 -22.97 -20.24 11.37
C GLU A 256 -23.60 -18.89 11.01
N GLU A 257 -23.56 -17.93 11.94
CA GLU A 257 -24.01 -16.56 11.71
C GLU A 257 -22.83 -15.66 11.31
N VAL A 258 -22.91 -15.04 10.14
CA VAL A 258 -21.83 -14.18 9.64
C VAL A 258 -22.05 -12.75 10.10
N ASN A 259 -21.35 -12.37 11.17
CA ASN A 259 -21.32 -10.98 11.68
C ASN A 259 -19.95 -10.32 11.48
N LEU A 260 -18.90 -11.13 11.34
CA LEU A 260 -17.51 -10.74 11.09
C LEU A 260 -17.00 -11.51 9.87
N PRO A 261 -15.89 -11.08 9.24
CA PRO A 261 -15.14 -11.90 8.30
C PRO A 261 -14.73 -13.23 8.95
N PHE A 262 -14.74 -14.32 8.19
CA PHE A 262 -14.29 -15.64 8.65
C PHE A 262 -12.96 -15.98 7.99
N VAL A 263 -12.04 -16.57 8.76
CA VAL A 263 -10.79 -17.13 8.24
C VAL A 263 -10.74 -18.60 8.63
N SER A 264 -10.78 -19.49 7.64
CA SER A 264 -10.56 -20.93 7.85
C SER A 264 -9.10 -21.26 7.57
N LEU A 265 -8.45 -21.89 8.54
CA LEU A 265 -7.11 -22.47 8.40
C LEU A 265 -7.27 -23.98 8.36
N VAL A 266 -6.90 -24.61 7.24
CA VAL A 266 -6.96 -26.07 7.11
C VAL A 266 -5.56 -26.61 6.92
N THR A 267 -5.12 -27.44 7.86
CA THR A 267 -3.76 -27.99 7.90
C THR A 267 -3.79 -29.40 8.46
N ASP A 268 -2.74 -30.17 8.19
CA ASP A 268 -2.46 -31.37 8.97
C ASP A 268 -2.46 -31.01 10.47
N PRO A 269 -3.23 -31.71 11.34
CA PRO A 269 -3.20 -31.49 12.78
C PRO A 269 -1.80 -31.56 13.38
N ASP A 270 -0.92 -32.41 12.86
CA ASP A 270 0.44 -32.57 13.37
C ASP A 270 1.27 -31.30 13.21
N ASN A 271 1.02 -30.50 12.16
CA ASN A 271 1.66 -29.20 11.98
C ASN A 271 1.42 -28.25 13.17
N LEU A 272 0.31 -28.41 13.89
CA LEU A 272 0.00 -27.57 15.06
C LEU A 272 0.27 -28.30 16.38
N PHE A 273 -0.01 -29.59 16.46
CA PHE A 273 -0.14 -30.28 17.75
C PHE A 273 0.78 -31.48 17.96
N ASP A 274 1.57 -31.88 16.95
CA ASP A 274 2.58 -32.92 17.14
C ASP A 274 3.65 -32.47 18.14
N ASP A 275 4.21 -33.44 18.87
CA ASP A 275 5.19 -33.18 19.92
C ASP A 275 6.55 -32.73 19.35
N GLU A 276 6.95 -33.20 18.18
CA GLU A 276 8.24 -32.86 17.56
C GLU A 276 8.11 -31.70 16.58
N ILE A 277 7.03 -31.63 15.79
CA ILE A 277 6.87 -30.64 14.72
C ILE A 277 5.72 -29.64 14.95
N GLY A 278 4.87 -29.83 15.97
CA GLY A 278 3.70 -29.00 16.18
C GLY A 278 4.05 -27.59 16.63
N ILE A 279 3.62 -26.56 15.90
CA ILE A 279 3.97 -25.17 16.20
C ILE A 279 3.17 -24.56 17.35
N TYR A 280 2.09 -25.21 17.82
CA TYR A 280 1.20 -24.67 18.84
C TYR A 280 1.48 -25.21 20.26
N VAL A 281 2.43 -26.14 20.40
CA VAL A 281 2.67 -26.89 21.65
C VAL A 281 3.98 -26.53 22.34
N ILE A 282 4.14 -27.03 23.57
CA ILE A 282 5.45 -27.04 24.26
C ILE A 282 6.40 -27.96 23.49
N GLY A 283 5.99 -29.19 23.20
CA GLY A 283 6.75 -30.13 22.39
C GLY A 283 8.14 -30.49 22.93
N THR A 284 8.85 -31.34 22.19
CA THR A 284 10.18 -31.85 22.56
C THR A 284 11.33 -31.26 21.76
N ASN A 285 11.05 -30.58 20.64
CA ASN A 285 12.05 -29.95 19.78
C ASN A 285 12.11 -28.42 19.97
N GLY A 286 11.72 -27.92 21.15
CA GLY A 286 11.55 -26.50 21.38
C GLY A 286 12.84 -25.70 21.49
N VAL A 287 12.72 -24.37 21.41
CA VAL A 287 13.79 -23.41 21.74
C VAL A 287 13.33 -22.43 22.81
N PRO A 288 14.22 -21.82 23.60
CA PRO A 288 13.86 -20.73 24.51
C PRO A 288 13.16 -19.58 23.77
N GLY A 289 12.18 -18.96 24.41
CA GLY A 289 11.42 -17.83 23.87
C GLY A 289 11.83 -16.50 24.49
N TYR A 290 11.27 -15.40 23.97
CA TYR A 290 11.56 -14.05 24.46
C TYR A 290 11.27 -13.86 25.96
N CYS A 291 10.27 -14.56 26.51
CA CYS A 291 9.83 -14.38 27.91
C CYS A 291 9.91 -15.67 28.72
N THR A 292 10.65 -16.67 28.23
CA THR A 292 10.86 -17.92 28.96
C THR A 292 12.12 -18.62 28.47
N ASP A 293 12.95 -19.07 29.40
CA ASP A 293 14.11 -19.93 29.10
C ASP A 293 13.70 -21.37 28.83
N THR A 294 12.46 -21.76 29.13
CA THR A 294 11.95 -23.10 28.87
C THR A 294 11.83 -23.31 27.36
N PRO A 295 12.51 -24.33 26.79
CA PRO A 295 12.39 -24.62 25.38
C PRO A 295 10.96 -25.05 25.02
N MET A 296 10.39 -24.42 24.00
CA MET A 296 9.05 -24.77 23.49
C MET A 296 9.03 -24.71 21.95
N ASN A 297 8.32 -25.63 21.30
CA ASN A 297 8.13 -25.69 19.86
C ASN A 297 7.49 -24.39 19.33
N LEU A 298 6.52 -23.83 20.06
CA LEU A 298 5.88 -22.55 19.74
C LEU A 298 6.83 -21.34 19.73
N ASN A 299 8.04 -21.47 20.28
CA ASN A 299 9.05 -20.41 20.22
C ASN A 299 9.94 -20.50 18.99
N GLN A 300 9.97 -21.64 18.29
CA GLN A 300 10.76 -21.79 17.08
C GLN A 300 10.28 -20.85 15.97
N ASP A 301 11.22 -20.36 15.17
CA ASP A 301 10.94 -19.57 13.98
C ASP A 301 10.89 -20.48 12.74
N TRP A 302 9.79 -21.21 12.62
CA TRP A 302 9.59 -22.23 11.59
C TRP A 302 8.16 -22.23 11.07
N GLU A 303 8.01 -22.62 9.81
CA GLU A 303 6.78 -22.49 9.02
C GLU A 303 6.13 -23.85 8.77
N ARG A 304 4.81 -23.87 8.63
CA ARG A 304 4.05 -25.06 8.24
C ARG A 304 3.12 -24.77 7.07
N PRO A 305 2.86 -25.75 6.20
CA PRO A 305 1.88 -25.60 5.13
C PRO A 305 0.47 -25.51 5.71
N VAL A 306 -0.34 -24.60 5.18
CA VAL A 306 -1.76 -24.42 5.51
C VAL A 306 -2.54 -24.06 4.24
N ASN A 307 -3.83 -24.36 4.19
CA ASN A 307 -4.76 -23.75 3.26
C ASN A 307 -5.53 -22.64 3.98
N VAL A 308 -5.48 -21.43 3.44
CA VAL A 308 -6.17 -20.26 3.99
C VAL A 308 -7.39 -19.97 3.13
N GLU A 309 -8.56 -19.96 3.76
CA GLU A 309 -9.80 -19.46 3.16
C GLU A 309 -10.26 -18.21 3.91
N ILE A 310 -10.50 -17.10 3.21
CA ILE A 310 -11.02 -15.85 3.79
C ILE A 310 -12.40 -15.57 3.18
N TYR A 311 -13.37 -15.35 4.06
CA TYR A 311 -14.73 -14.97 3.71
C TYR A 311 -15.02 -13.57 4.23
N ASP A 312 -15.66 -12.75 3.40
CA ASP A 312 -16.10 -11.42 3.81
C ASP A 312 -17.26 -11.47 4.82
N LYS A 313 -17.70 -10.30 5.30
CA LYS A 313 -18.81 -10.19 6.27
C LYS A 313 -20.18 -10.61 5.72
N ASN A 314 -20.28 -10.95 4.43
CA ASN A 314 -21.48 -11.45 3.79
C ASN A 314 -21.36 -12.96 3.47
N GLY A 315 -20.26 -13.59 3.87
CA GLY A 315 -19.98 -15.00 3.63
C GLY A 315 -19.48 -15.32 2.23
N ARG A 316 -19.05 -14.31 1.44
CA ARG A 316 -18.45 -14.51 0.13
C ARG A 316 -16.98 -14.90 0.29
N VAL A 317 -16.54 -15.96 -0.39
CA VAL A 317 -15.13 -16.36 -0.44
C VAL A 317 -14.34 -15.34 -1.26
N GLU A 318 -13.25 -14.83 -0.69
CA GLU A 318 -12.33 -13.87 -1.32
C GLU A 318 -10.96 -14.51 -1.58
N ILE A 319 -10.49 -15.34 -0.64
CA ILE A 319 -9.24 -16.11 -0.76
C ILE A 319 -9.56 -17.58 -0.50
N ASN A 320 -9.00 -18.48 -1.32
CA ASN A 320 -8.85 -19.91 -1.02
C ASN A 320 -7.58 -20.40 -1.71
N GLN A 321 -6.48 -20.45 -0.96
CA GLN A 321 -5.18 -20.86 -1.49
C GLN A 321 -4.32 -21.53 -0.43
N ARG A 322 -3.25 -22.17 -0.88
CA ARG A 322 -2.19 -22.67 -0.01
C ARG A 322 -1.26 -21.52 0.39
N ALA A 323 -0.77 -21.60 1.62
CA ALA A 323 0.05 -20.60 2.26
C ALA A 323 0.96 -21.25 3.32
N GLY A 324 1.84 -20.45 3.88
CA GLY A 324 2.59 -20.79 5.08
C GLY A 324 1.97 -20.18 6.32
N VAL A 325 2.10 -20.87 7.47
CA VAL A 325 1.69 -20.37 8.78
C VAL A 325 2.81 -20.51 9.80
N LYS A 326 2.97 -19.48 10.64
CA LYS A 326 3.84 -19.47 11.83
C LYS A 326 3.08 -18.98 13.06
N ILE A 327 3.61 -19.29 14.24
CA ILE A 327 3.20 -18.60 15.47
C ILE A 327 3.84 -17.21 15.50
N PHE A 328 3.02 -16.19 15.74
CA PHE A 328 3.45 -14.79 15.86
C PHE A 328 3.51 -14.35 17.33
N GLY A 329 4.43 -13.41 17.63
CA GLY A 329 4.50 -12.72 18.92
C GLY A 329 5.81 -12.95 19.69
N GLY A 330 5.94 -12.30 20.83
CA GLY A 330 7.03 -12.51 21.80
C GLY A 330 6.51 -13.25 23.03
N CYS A 331 6.25 -12.53 24.12
CA CYS A 331 5.67 -13.10 25.32
C CYS A 331 4.29 -13.73 25.11
N SER A 332 3.49 -13.18 24.20
CA SER A 332 2.12 -13.67 23.92
C SER A 332 2.10 -15.12 23.42
N ARG A 333 3.21 -15.62 22.87
CA ARG A 333 3.38 -17.04 22.50
C ARG A 333 3.24 -17.95 23.71
N THR A 334 3.74 -17.55 24.88
CA THR A 334 3.84 -18.41 26.06
C THR A 334 2.88 -18.02 27.16
N ARG A 335 2.45 -16.75 27.24
CA ARG A 335 1.58 -16.26 28.33
C ARG A 335 0.11 -16.62 28.20
N TYR A 336 -0.38 -16.86 26.99
CA TYR A 336 -1.82 -17.02 26.73
C TYR A 336 -2.15 -18.25 25.88
N PRO A 337 -3.32 -18.90 26.11
CA PRO A 337 -3.68 -20.14 25.44
C PRO A 337 -3.99 -19.94 23.94
N GLN A 338 -4.67 -18.86 23.57
CA GLN A 338 -4.92 -18.49 22.18
C GLN A 338 -3.69 -17.80 21.57
N LYS A 339 -3.08 -18.42 20.56
CA LYS A 339 -1.88 -17.90 19.88
C LYS A 339 -2.26 -17.01 18.71
N SER A 340 -1.35 -16.10 18.38
CA SER A 340 -1.40 -15.32 17.15
C SER A 340 -0.72 -16.10 16.02
N PHE A 341 -1.20 -15.91 14.79
CA PHE A 341 -0.63 -16.49 13.58
C PHE A 341 -0.10 -15.41 12.66
N GLU A 342 0.96 -15.75 11.95
CA GLU A 342 1.43 -15.03 10.78
C GLU A 342 1.20 -15.91 9.56
N LEU A 343 0.58 -15.35 8.53
CA LEU A 343 0.26 -16.05 7.29
C LEU A 343 1.09 -15.47 6.15
N PHE A 344 1.67 -16.35 5.35
CA PHE A 344 2.56 -15.99 4.25
C PHE A 344 2.05 -16.56 2.94
N ALA A 345 1.92 -15.72 1.94
CA ALA A 345 1.86 -16.17 0.56
C ALA A 345 3.30 -16.33 0.08
N ARG A 346 3.65 -17.55 -0.35
CA ARG A 346 4.97 -17.83 -0.89
C ARG A 346 4.82 -18.71 -2.09
N GLY A 347 5.69 -18.44 -3.07
CA GLY A 347 5.84 -19.27 -4.25
C GLY A 347 5.98 -20.75 -3.93
N ILE A 348 6.62 -21.15 -2.81
CA ILE A 348 6.76 -22.55 -2.37
C ILE A 348 5.44 -23.23 -1.97
N TYR A 349 4.44 -22.50 -1.46
CA TYR A 349 3.16 -23.10 -1.08
C TYR A 349 2.09 -23.00 -2.17
N GLY A 350 2.11 -21.91 -2.94
CA GLY A 350 1.09 -21.58 -3.93
C GLY A 350 1.35 -20.22 -4.53
N GLU A 351 0.32 -19.37 -4.58
CA GLU A 351 0.47 -17.99 -5.03
C GLU A 351 1.45 -17.22 -4.12
N GLY A 352 2.27 -16.36 -4.75
CA GLY A 352 3.27 -15.53 -4.05
C GLY A 352 2.68 -14.34 -3.29
N SER A 353 1.37 -14.11 -3.43
CA SER A 353 0.62 -13.05 -2.78
C SER A 353 -0.79 -13.49 -2.35
N PHE A 354 -1.42 -12.70 -1.49
CA PHE A 354 -2.86 -12.69 -1.23
C PHE A 354 -3.46 -11.48 -1.94
N ASP A 355 -4.15 -11.70 -3.06
CA ASP A 355 -4.77 -10.64 -3.86
C ASP A 355 -6.18 -10.34 -3.36
N TYR A 356 -6.25 -9.60 -2.24
CA TYR A 356 -7.50 -9.12 -1.66
C TYR A 356 -7.26 -7.89 -0.77
N GLN A 357 -8.15 -6.89 -0.89
CA GLN A 357 -8.15 -5.72 -0.03
C GLN A 357 -8.60 -6.08 1.40
N LEU A 358 -7.63 -6.47 2.24
CA LEU A 358 -7.88 -6.85 3.64
C LEU A 358 -8.47 -5.68 4.47
N PHE A 359 -8.12 -4.44 4.15
CA PHE A 359 -8.52 -3.23 4.86
C PHE A 359 -9.14 -2.23 3.89
N LYS A 360 -10.43 -1.92 4.05
CA LYS A 360 -11.18 -1.09 3.08
C LYS A 360 -10.82 0.40 3.15
N ASP A 361 -10.22 0.81 4.25
CA ASP A 361 -9.71 2.16 4.51
C ASP A 361 -8.34 2.42 3.89
N LYS A 362 -7.71 1.40 3.27
CA LYS A 362 -6.42 1.53 2.60
C LYS A 362 -6.52 1.04 1.15
N PRO A 363 -5.93 1.75 0.16
CA PRO A 363 -5.92 1.32 -1.24
C PRO A 363 -4.85 0.23 -1.51
N ILE A 364 -4.77 -0.78 -0.65
CA ILE A 364 -3.80 -1.89 -0.75
C ILE A 364 -4.55 -3.17 -1.09
N TYR A 365 -4.28 -3.74 -2.25
CA TYR A 365 -5.02 -4.87 -2.82
C TYR A 365 -4.25 -6.19 -2.80
N THR A 366 -2.96 -6.16 -2.51
CA THR A 366 -2.07 -7.32 -2.55
C THR A 366 -1.20 -7.34 -1.29
N PHE A 367 -1.04 -8.52 -0.70
CA PHE A 367 -0.24 -8.73 0.52
C PHE A 367 0.58 -10.01 0.42
N GLU A 368 1.88 -9.96 0.71
CA GLU A 368 2.74 -11.14 0.83
C GLU A 368 2.54 -11.82 2.20
N SER A 369 2.14 -11.06 3.21
CA SER A 369 1.83 -11.60 4.53
C SER A 369 0.93 -10.69 5.36
N PHE A 370 0.19 -11.28 6.29
CA PHE A 370 -0.61 -10.57 7.28
C PHE A 370 -0.73 -11.37 8.58
N LEU A 371 -1.22 -10.72 9.64
CA LEU A 371 -1.33 -11.34 10.96
C LEU A 371 -2.77 -11.67 11.31
N LEU A 372 -2.98 -12.79 11.98
CA LEU A 372 -4.14 -13.06 12.82
C LEU A 372 -3.70 -12.95 14.28
N ARG A 373 -3.89 -11.78 14.89
CA ARG A 373 -3.44 -11.50 16.26
C ARG A 373 -4.52 -11.85 17.29
N SER A 374 -4.18 -12.65 18.30
CA SER A 374 -5.06 -13.01 19.43
C SER A 374 -5.21 -11.91 20.49
N SER A 375 -4.92 -10.67 20.12
CA SER A 375 -4.88 -9.50 21.02
C SER A 375 -3.83 -9.54 22.14
N ALA A 376 -2.97 -10.57 22.19
CA ALA A 376 -1.80 -10.64 23.07
C ALA A 376 -2.12 -10.28 24.53
N ASP A 377 -1.48 -9.28 25.16
CA ASP A 377 -1.73 -8.95 26.58
C ASP A 377 -3.17 -8.42 26.82
N ASP A 378 -3.88 -8.04 25.75
CA ASP A 378 -5.29 -7.62 25.79
C ASP A 378 -6.30 -8.77 25.71
N VAL A 379 -5.86 -10.02 25.49
CA VAL A 379 -6.74 -11.20 25.43
C VAL A 379 -7.49 -11.45 26.75
N VAL A 380 -6.96 -10.94 27.87
CA VAL A 380 -7.58 -11.03 29.20
C VAL A 380 -8.48 -9.83 29.52
N HIS A 381 -8.60 -8.87 28.59
CA HIS A 381 -9.30 -7.60 28.81
C HIS A 381 -10.43 -7.39 27.79
N THR A 382 -10.15 -6.78 26.63
CA THR A 382 -11.20 -6.31 25.70
C THR A 382 -11.19 -6.98 24.33
N MET A 383 -10.09 -7.63 23.93
CA MET A 383 -9.83 -8.18 22.59
C MET A 383 -9.58 -7.15 21.48
N PHE A 384 -9.69 -5.85 21.74
CA PHE A 384 -9.56 -4.83 20.69
C PHE A 384 -8.72 -3.61 21.08
N LYS A 385 -8.10 -3.59 22.26
CA LYS A 385 -7.38 -2.40 22.78
C LYS A 385 -6.26 -1.94 21.85
N ASP A 386 -5.43 -2.86 21.35
CA ASP A 386 -4.35 -2.53 20.41
C ASP A 386 -4.92 -1.97 19.09
N GLY A 387 -5.97 -2.63 18.55
CA GLY A 387 -6.70 -2.12 17.38
C GLY A 387 -7.25 -0.71 17.59
N MET A 388 -7.89 -0.48 18.74
CA MET A 388 -8.42 0.81 19.14
C MET A 388 -7.34 1.88 19.29
N GLY A 389 -6.20 1.52 19.90
CA GLY A 389 -5.04 2.39 20.05
C GLY A 389 -4.52 2.88 18.69
N GLN A 390 -4.52 2.02 17.67
CA GLN A 390 -4.17 2.44 16.31
C GLN A 390 -5.27 3.33 15.70
N THR A 391 -6.55 2.95 15.85
CA THR A 391 -7.68 3.67 15.23
C THR A 391 -7.81 5.10 15.75
N ILE A 392 -7.59 5.37 17.03
CA ILE A 392 -7.74 6.74 17.57
C ILE A 392 -6.71 7.70 17.00
N LEU A 393 -5.56 7.21 16.54
CA LEU A 393 -4.47 8.03 16.01
C LEU A 393 -4.69 8.41 14.54
N GLU A 394 -5.79 7.96 13.93
CA GLU A 394 -6.21 8.45 12.62
C GLU A 394 -6.33 9.99 12.62
N GLY A 395 -5.65 10.62 11.65
CA GLY A 395 -5.53 12.07 11.51
C GLY A 395 -4.27 12.68 12.13
N MET A 396 -3.45 11.90 12.85
CA MET A 396 -2.08 12.30 13.22
C MET A 396 -1.11 11.95 12.08
N ASP A 397 0.02 12.65 11.99
CA ASP A 397 1.11 12.32 11.06
C ASP A 397 1.93 11.16 11.63
N ILE A 398 1.34 9.97 11.69
CA ILE A 398 1.96 8.79 12.30
C ILE A 398 1.65 7.51 11.53
N ASP A 399 2.66 6.66 11.39
CA ASP A 399 2.49 5.38 10.73
C ASP A 399 1.86 4.38 11.71
N ARG A 400 0.73 3.81 11.30
CA ARG A 400 -0.13 2.96 12.13
C ARG A 400 -0.58 1.69 11.41
N GLN A 401 -0.75 0.61 12.16
CA GLN A 401 -1.26 -0.66 11.63
C GLN A 401 -2.79 -0.65 11.50
N ALA A 402 -3.30 -1.05 10.35
CA ALA A 402 -4.72 -1.28 10.10
C ALA A 402 -5.26 -2.43 10.96
N TYR A 403 -6.56 -2.37 11.26
CA TYR A 403 -7.25 -3.26 12.19
C TYR A 403 -8.55 -3.78 11.58
N ARG A 404 -8.77 -5.10 11.65
CA ARG A 404 -10.06 -5.71 11.32
C ARG A 404 -10.30 -6.97 12.15
N PRO A 405 -11.37 -7.07 12.97
CA PRO A 405 -11.67 -8.31 13.69
C PRO A 405 -12.20 -9.38 12.74
N ALA A 406 -11.91 -10.64 13.03
CA ALA A 406 -12.35 -11.81 12.28
C ALA A 406 -12.59 -13.02 13.20
N VAL A 407 -13.45 -13.94 12.76
CA VAL A 407 -13.63 -15.25 13.40
C VAL A 407 -12.70 -16.25 12.72
N VAL A 408 -11.91 -16.97 13.50
CA VAL A 408 -11.00 -18.00 12.98
C VAL A 408 -11.57 -19.39 13.22
N PHE A 409 -11.45 -20.25 12.22
CA PHE A 409 -11.67 -21.69 12.33
C PHE A 409 -10.37 -22.43 12.00
N ILE A 410 -10.10 -23.53 12.69
CA ILE A 410 -8.99 -24.44 12.38
C ILE A 410 -9.55 -25.83 12.16
N ASN A 411 -9.35 -26.40 10.96
CA ASN A 411 -9.91 -27.69 10.54
C ASN A 411 -11.42 -27.80 10.84
N GLY A 412 -12.16 -26.72 10.58
CA GLY A 412 -13.60 -26.63 10.85
C GLY A 412 -13.99 -26.44 12.32
N GLN A 413 -13.04 -26.38 13.25
CA GLN A 413 -13.30 -26.09 14.65
C GLN A 413 -13.24 -24.58 14.91
N TYR A 414 -14.28 -24.03 15.55
CA TYR A 414 -14.28 -22.63 15.98
C TYR A 414 -13.09 -22.33 16.87
N TRP A 415 -12.29 -21.32 16.53
CA TRP A 415 -11.06 -20.95 17.22
C TRP A 415 -11.11 -19.57 17.90
N GLY A 416 -12.22 -18.84 17.79
CA GLY A 416 -12.42 -17.55 18.44
C GLY A 416 -12.14 -16.33 17.55
N ILE A 417 -12.31 -15.16 18.16
CA ILE A 417 -11.96 -13.87 17.56
C ILE A 417 -10.43 -13.72 17.49
N HIS A 418 -9.95 -13.28 16.32
CA HIS A 418 -8.62 -12.74 16.10
C HIS A 418 -8.72 -11.40 15.37
N ASN A 419 -7.65 -10.63 15.39
CA ASN A 419 -7.54 -9.38 14.65
C ASN A 419 -6.67 -9.60 13.42
N ILE A 420 -7.22 -9.38 12.23
CA ILE A 420 -6.45 -9.20 11.01
C ILE A 420 -5.66 -7.89 11.16
N ARG A 421 -4.33 -7.96 11.01
CA ARG A 421 -3.43 -6.80 11.10
C ARG A 421 -2.44 -6.83 9.95
N GLU A 422 -2.06 -5.64 9.50
CA GLU A 422 -0.85 -5.50 8.68
C GLU A 422 0.35 -6.05 9.44
N LYS A 423 1.28 -6.69 8.74
CA LYS A 423 2.57 -7.07 9.30
C LYS A 423 3.58 -5.98 8.96
N ILE A 424 4.14 -5.31 9.97
CA ILE A 424 5.18 -4.30 9.75
C ILE A 424 6.49 -4.98 9.29
N SER A 425 6.70 -4.98 7.98
CA SER A 425 7.90 -5.36 7.22
C SER A 425 8.20 -4.30 6.14
N GLU A 426 9.21 -4.52 5.32
CA GLU A 426 9.49 -3.76 4.09
C GLU A 426 8.26 -3.67 3.18
N HIS A 427 7.52 -4.77 3.00
CA HIS A 427 6.27 -4.78 2.22
C HIS A 427 5.15 -3.91 2.81
N TYR A 428 5.09 -3.75 4.14
CA TYR A 428 4.14 -2.80 4.75
C TYR A 428 4.44 -1.37 4.32
N VAL A 429 5.72 -0.99 4.32
CA VAL A 429 6.12 0.35 3.90
C VAL A 429 5.84 0.51 2.40
N ALA A 430 6.28 -0.46 1.59
CA ALA A 430 6.05 -0.48 0.14
C ALA A 430 4.57 -0.26 -0.21
N GLY A 431 3.66 -1.02 0.39
CA GLY A 431 2.22 -0.89 0.13
C GLY A 431 1.60 0.41 0.64
N ASN A 432 2.08 0.98 1.75
CA ASN A 432 1.51 2.22 2.31
C ASN A 432 2.06 3.50 1.66
N TYR A 433 3.23 3.43 1.03
CA TYR A 433 3.93 4.58 0.46
C TYR A 433 4.19 4.46 -1.04
N ASN A 434 3.72 3.38 -1.68
CA ASN A 434 3.95 3.06 -3.08
C ASN A 434 5.45 3.14 -3.47
N ILE A 435 6.29 2.49 -2.68
CA ILE A 435 7.74 2.41 -2.92
C ILE A 435 8.18 0.96 -3.11
N ASP A 436 9.31 0.75 -3.77
CA ASP A 436 9.91 -0.59 -3.88
C ASP A 436 10.37 -1.09 -2.49
N ALA A 437 10.02 -2.32 -2.14
CA ALA A 437 10.40 -2.94 -0.88
C ALA A 437 11.94 -3.02 -0.70
N ASP A 438 12.69 -3.14 -1.81
CA ASP A 438 14.16 -3.19 -1.79
C ASP A 438 14.80 -1.83 -1.44
N GLU A 439 14.05 -0.72 -1.53
CA GLU A 439 14.52 0.59 -1.08
C GLU A 439 14.35 0.81 0.43
N VAL A 440 13.62 -0.07 1.12
CA VAL A 440 13.20 0.15 2.51
C VAL A 440 14.29 -0.25 3.50
N ASN A 441 14.73 0.73 4.30
CA ASN A 441 15.50 0.48 5.51
C ASN A 441 14.54 0.50 6.70
N LEU A 442 14.26 -0.65 7.30
CA LEU A 442 13.35 -0.79 8.44
C LEU A 442 14.12 -1.30 9.66
N LEU A 443 14.11 -0.53 10.74
CA LEU A 443 14.83 -0.84 11.97
C LEU A 443 13.87 -1.08 13.13
N LYS A 444 14.28 -1.95 14.05
CA LYS A 444 13.60 -2.24 15.32
C LYS A 444 14.58 -2.10 16.48
N ARG A 445 14.15 -1.49 17.60
CA ARG A 445 14.98 -1.35 18.81
C ARG A 445 14.25 -1.80 20.07
N ASN A 446 14.81 -2.81 20.73
CA ASN A 446 14.35 -3.39 21.99
C ASN A 446 15.58 -3.64 22.90
N PRO A 447 15.43 -3.88 24.23
CA PRO A 447 16.58 -3.96 25.15
C PRO A 447 17.57 -5.07 24.83
N GLU A 448 17.08 -6.19 24.30
CA GLU A 448 17.89 -7.36 23.98
C GLU A 448 18.64 -7.22 22.66
N ARG A 449 18.14 -6.37 21.74
CA ARG A 449 18.70 -6.17 20.39
C ARG A 449 18.54 -4.70 19.98
N PRO A 450 19.37 -3.78 20.53
CA PRO A 450 19.25 -2.35 20.28
C PRO A 450 19.59 -1.91 18.84
N TYR A 451 20.05 -2.83 17.98
CA TYR A 451 20.44 -2.61 16.58
C TYR A 451 19.86 -3.71 15.66
N ASN A 452 18.55 -3.96 15.73
CA ASN A 452 17.92 -4.98 14.90
C ASN A 452 17.50 -4.40 13.54
N VAL A 453 18.21 -4.78 12.48
CA VAL A 453 17.82 -4.49 11.09
C VAL A 453 16.73 -5.49 10.72
N VAL A 454 15.55 -5.00 10.38
CA VAL A 454 14.46 -5.82 9.82
C VAL A 454 14.65 -5.94 8.31
N SER A 455 14.95 -4.82 7.64
CA SER A 455 15.34 -4.75 6.23
C SER A 455 16.32 -3.58 5.99
N GLY A 456 17.12 -3.66 4.93
CA GLY A 456 18.08 -2.62 4.52
C GLY A 456 19.31 -2.46 5.42
N SER A 457 19.69 -1.22 5.74
CA SER A 457 20.87 -0.86 6.52
C SER A 457 20.56 0.09 7.68
N ALA A 458 21.33 -0.02 8.77
CA ALA A 458 21.27 0.88 9.92
C ALA A 458 22.26 2.07 9.86
N ASP A 459 23.14 2.12 8.86
CA ASP A 459 24.27 3.06 8.84
C ASP A 459 23.83 4.52 8.89
N HIS A 460 22.80 4.88 8.12
CA HIS A 460 22.27 6.24 8.09
C HIS A 460 21.73 6.68 9.46
N TYR A 461 20.99 5.80 10.15
CA TYR A 461 20.47 6.09 11.49
C TYR A 461 21.59 6.18 12.52
N ASN A 462 22.57 5.27 12.46
CA ASN A 462 23.71 5.30 13.37
C ASN A 462 24.49 6.61 13.24
N ASN A 463 24.68 7.11 12.01
CA ASN A 463 25.30 8.40 11.76
C ASN A 463 24.47 9.57 12.32
N LEU A 464 23.15 9.56 12.16
CA LEU A 464 22.25 10.55 12.77
C LEU A 464 22.41 10.58 14.29
N ILE A 465 22.36 9.42 14.95
CA ILE A 465 22.49 9.34 16.42
C ILE A 465 23.87 9.78 16.90
N LEU A 466 24.94 9.41 16.19
CA LEU A 466 26.29 9.88 16.50
C LEU A 466 26.41 11.41 16.36
N TYR A 467 25.80 11.99 15.33
CA TYR A 467 25.76 13.44 15.12
C TYR A 467 25.01 14.14 16.26
N VAL A 468 23.78 13.73 16.57
CA VAL A 468 22.95 14.30 17.65
C VAL A 468 23.63 14.23 19.02
N ASN A 469 24.37 13.14 19.28
CA ASN A 469 25.11 12.96 20.54
C ASN A 469 26.37 13.84 20.64
N GLY A 470 26.98 14.19 19.51
CA GLY A 470 28.26 14.91 19.46
C GLY A 470 28.15 16.42 19.26
N GLN A 471 27.00 16.94 18.83
CA GLN A 471 26.80 18.35 18.49
C GLN A 471 26.03 19.12 19.56
N ASP A 472 26.12 20.46 19.54
CA ASP A 472 25.29 21.35 20.34
C ASP A 472 23.90 21.50 19.68
N MET A 473 22.88 20.93 20.31
CA MET A 473 21.52 20.93 19.77
C MET A 473 20.81 22.28 19.88
N THR A 474 21.40 23.26 20.57
CA THR A 474 20.85 24.62 20.62
C THR A 474 21.17 25.44 19.35
N ASP A 475 22.08 24.96 18.49
CA ASP A 475 22.42 25.58 17.20
C ASP A 475 21.37 25.25 16.12
N GLU A 476 20.83 26.30 15.49
CA GLU A 476 19.86 26.17 14.39
C GLU A 476 20.40 25.35 13.22
N ASN A 477 21.69 25.46 12.86
CA ASN A 477 22.25 24.70 11.74
C ASN A 477 22.31 23.19 12.04
N VAL A 478 22.54 22.83 13.31
CA VAL A 478 22.52 21.44 13.77
C VAL A 478 21.10 20.90 13.69
N TYR A 479 20.11 21.67 14.14
CA TYR A 479 18.71 21.30 14.01
C TYR A 479 18.28 21.15 12.54
N GLN A 480 18.63 22.10 11.67
CA GLN A 480 18.35 22.04 10.23
C GLN A 480 19.06 20.89 9.51
N TYR A 481 20.18 20.41 10.03
CA TYR A 481 20.77 19.16 9.55
C TYR A 481 19.88 17.98 9.94
N VAL A 482 19.44 17.89 11.19
CA VAL A 482 18.60 16.79 11.69
C VAL A 482 17.26 16.71 10.95
N THR A 483 16.61 17.85 10.66
CA THR A 483 15.32 17.90 9.93
C THR A 483 15.41 17.39 8.48
N LYS A 484 16.63 17.32 7.91
CA LYS A 484 16.87 16.69 6.60
C LYS A 484 17.04 15.19 6.68
N GLN A 485 17.25 14.63 7.88
CA GLN A 485 17.52 13.20 8.09
C GLN A 485 16.27 12.46 8.59
N MET A 486 15.36 13.17 9.25
CA MET A 486 14.15 12.60 9.85
C MET A 486 12.97 13.54 9.71
N ASP A 487 11.78 12.95 9.70
CA ASP A 487 10.54 13.70 9.75
C ASP A 487 10.23 14.11 11.19
N ILE A 488 10.37 15.40 11.46
CA ILE A 488 10.16 15.98 12.79
C ILE A 488 8.69 15.95 13.20
N ASN A 489 7.77 16.19 12.27
CA ASN A 489 6.34 16.23 12.55
C ASN A 489 5.87 14.85 12.99
N ASN A 490 6.26 13.83 12.23
CA ASN A 490 5.97 12.45 12.55
C ASN A 490 6.56 12.02 13.89
N TYR A 491 7.80 12.41 14.17
CA TYR A 491 8.44 12.08 15.44
C TYR A 491 7.78 12.76 16.64
N ILE A 492 7.33 14.02 16.51
CA ILE A 492 6.58 14.70 17.56
C ILE A 492 5.25 13.98 17.83
N ASP A 493 4.50 13.61 16.78
CA ASP A 493 3.22 12.90 16.92
C ASP A 493 3.39 11.51 17.53
N TYR A 494 4.46 10.79 17.15
CA TYR A 494 4.86 9.53 17.78
C TYR A 494 5.12 9.69 19.28
N GLN A 495 5.91 10.67 19.69
CA GLN A 495 6.20 10.93 21.10
C GLN A 495 4.92 11.30 21.87
N ILE A 496 4.08 12.18 21.30
CA ILE A 496 2.80 12.58 21.91
C ILE A 496 1.89 11.38 22.11
N ALA A 497 1.74 10.52 21.10
CA ALA A 497 0.88 9.34 21.17
C ALA A 497 1.32 8.38 22.29
N GLU A 498 2.60 7.99 22.33
CA GLU A 498 3.16 7.10 23.36
C GLU A 498 3.01 7.68 24.77
N ILE A 499 3.29 8.98 24.93
CA ILE A 499 3.19 9.68 26.21
C ILE A 499 1.73 9.79 26.68
N TYR A 500 0.82 10.20 25.78
CA TYR A 500 -0.58 10.43 26.14
C TYR A 500 -1.28 9.10 26.47
N LEU A 501 -1.09 8.07 25.64
CA LEU A 501 -1.65 6.72 25.84
C LEU A 501 -1.04 5.97 27.02
N SER A 502 0.03 6.52 27.60
CA SER A 502 0.68 5.99 28.80
C SER A 502 1.24 4.58 28.56
N ALA A 503 1.94 4.41 27.44
CA ALA A 503 2.54 3.14 27.05
C ALA A 503 3.53 2.65 28.11
N ASN A 504 3.33 1.44 28.61
CA ASN A 504 3.98 0.98 29.83
C ASN A 504 5.42 0.51 29.62
N ASP A 505 5.69 -0.18 28.51
CA ASP A 505 6.97 -0.78 28.15
C ASP A 505 7.80 0.03 27.15
N TRP A 506 7.28 1.19 26.74
CA TRP A 506 8.01 2.26 26.06
C TRP A 506 8.68 3.19 27.09
N PRO A 507 9.82 3.88 26.80
CA PRO A 507 10.56 4.01 25.54
C PRO A 507 11.63 2.95 25.30
N GLY A 508 11.78 1.93 26.14
CA GLY A 508 12.84 0.92 26.01
C GLY A 508 12.48 -0.21 25.05
N ASN A 509 11.22 -0.29 24.64
CA ASN A 509 10.63 -1.29 23.77
C ASN A 509 9.71 -0.63 22.75
N ASN A 510 9.20 -1.45 21.82
CA ASN A 510 8.15 -1.07 20.87
C ASN A 510 8.54 0.11 19.98
N ILE A 511 9.82 0.14 19.59
CA ILE A 511 10.36 1.15 18.66
C ILE A 511 10.63 0.51 17.31
N LYS A 512 9.92 1.00 16.29
CA LYS A 512 10.18 0.73 14.87
C LYS A 512 10.15 2.04 14.10
N PHE A 513 11.03 2.12 13.11
CA PHE A 513 11.15 3.29 12.26
C PHE A 513 11.84 2.91 10.96
N TRP A 514 11.55 3.66 9.91
CA TRP A 514 11.97 3.33 8.55
C TRP A 514 12.36 4.57 7.75
N ARG A 515 13.08 4.34 6.66
CA ARG A 515 13.30 5.32 5.57
C ARG A 515 13.49 4.57 4.25
N ALA A 516 13.17 5.21 3.14
CA ALA A 516 13.59 4.76 1.82
C ALA A 516 15.04 5.22 1.51
N ASN A 517 15.64 4.61 0.50
CA ASN A 517 16.93 5.07 -0.04
C ASN A 517 16.80 6.34 -0.90
N SER A 518 15.62 6.54 -1.49
CA SER A 518 15.34 7.57 -2.49
C SER A 518 14.28 8.56 -1.98
N ALA A 519 14.36 9.80 -2.45
CA ALA A 519 13.35 10.82 -2.20
C ALA A 519 12.00 10.43 -2.87
N PRO A 520 10.85 10.91 -2.36
CA PRO A 520 10.67 11.83 -1.24
C PRO A 520 10.70 11.16 0.16
N ASN A 521 10.78 9.83 0.22
CA ASN A 521 10.68 9.04 1.45
C ASN A 521 12.04 8.78 2.15
N ASP A 522 13.05 9.61 1.89
CA ASP A 522 14.44 9.40 2.33
C ASP A 522 14.72 9.81 3.79
N LYS A 523 13.72 10.33 4.49
CA LYS A 523 13.77 10.72 5.91
C LYS A 523 13.27 9.61 6.83
N TRP A 524 13.88 9.49 8.01
CA TRP A 524 13.42 8.57 9.05
C TRP A 524 12.02 8.94 9.58
N ARG A 525 11.10 7.96 9.60
CA ARG A 525 9.75 8.02 10.17
C ARG A 525 9.52 6.88 11.17
N TRP A 526 8.76 7.14 12.24
CA TRP A 526 8.44 6.20 13.30
C TRP A 526 7.06 5.58 13.12
N ILE A 527 6.99 4.29 13.46
CA ILE A 527 5.78 3.47 13.36
C ILE A 527 5.33 3.13 14.78
N ILE A 528 4.08 3.46 15.11
CA ILE A 528 3.49 3.09 16.40
C ILE A 528 2.91 1.67 16.33
N TYR A 529 3.27 0.82 17.28
CA TYR A 529 2.81 -0.57 17.31
C TYR A 529 2.82 -1.15 18.72
N ASP A 530 2.09 -2.26 18.90
CA ASP A 530 2.03 -3.00 20.17
C ASP A 530 1.40 -2.18 21.32
N LEU A 531 0.18 -1.68 21.10
CA LEU A 531 -0.52 -0.79 22.04
C LEU A 531 -1.44 -1.51 23.03
N ASP A 532 -1.28 -2.82 23.21
CA ASP A 532 -2.07 -3.64 24.14
C ASP A 532 -1.78 -3.32 25.62
N ASN A 533 -0.61 -2.73 25.91
CA ASN A 533 -0.19 -2.27 27.23
C ASN A 533 -0.35 -0.74 27.45
N CYS A 534 -1.32 -0.13 26.76
CA CYS A 534 -1.74 1.27 26.93
C CYS A 534 -3.08 1.36 27.70
N PHE A 535 -3.55 2.59 27.98
CA PHE A 535 -4.86 2.87 28.62
C PHE A 535 -5.05 2.36 30.07
N PHE A 536 -3.97 2.05 30.78
CA PHE A 536 -4.03 1.54 32.16
C PHE A 536 -3.67 2.59 33.22
N TYR A 537 -2.59 3.35 33.00
CA TYR A 537 -1.99 4.19 34.03
C TYR A 537 -2.33 5.67 33.82
N ILE A 538 -3.46 6.08 34.40
CA ILE A 538 -4.03 7.43 34.27
C ILE A 538 -3.05 8.52 34.75
N GLU A 539 -2.39 8.30 35.89
CA GLU A 539 -1.53 9.28 36.56
C GLU A 539 -0.03 9.16 36.19
N ARG A 540 0.36 8.22 35.33
CA ARG A 540 1.79 8.01 35.04
C ARG A 540 2.36 9.18 34.24
N ASN A 541 3.49 9.72 34.70
CA ASN A 541 4.25 10.74 34.00
C ASN A 541 5.17 10.13 32.94
N THR A 542 4.59 9.78 31.80
CA THR A 542 5.33 9.19 30.67
C THR A 542 6.22 10.22 29.95
N LEU A 543 5.94 11.52 30.08
CA LEU A 543 6.78 12.60 29.54
C LEU A 543 8.13 12.65 30.28
N GLU A 544 8.09 12.64 31.61
CA GLU A 544 9.31 12.58 32.42
C GLU A 544 10.13 11.34 32.09
N LEU A 545 9.47 10.19 31.92
CA LEU A 545 10.16 8.96 31.49
C LEU A 545 10.79 9.10 30.09
N ALA A 546 10.07 9.67 29.12
CA ALA A 546 10.56 9.91 27.76
C ALA A 546 11.77 10.84 27.70
N ALA A 547 11.85 11.76 28.66
CA ALA A 547 12.86 12.81 28.68
C ALA A 547 13.90 12.66 29.80
N ASP A 548 13.89 11.54 30.52
CA ASP A 548 14.90 11.18 31.51
C ASP A 548 16.13 10.58 30.80
N PRO A 549 17.39 11.01 31.11
CA PRO A 549 18.62 10.41 30.62
C PRO A 549 18.79 8.91 30.90
N GLY A 550 17.87 8.34 31.65
CA GLY A 550 17.83 6.96 32.11
C GLY A 550 18.39 6.90 33.53
N CYS A 551 17.73 6.12 34.38
CA CYS A 551 18.39 5.58 35.57
C CYS A 551 19.43 4.53 35.13
N ASN A 552 20.41 4.20 35.98
CA ASN A 552 21.28 3.03 35.75
C ASN A 552 20.52 1.67 35.76
N CYS A 553 19.19 1.68 35.62
CA CYS A 553 18.31 0.52 35.52
C CYS A 553 17.84 0.28 34.06
N VAL A 554 17.78 -0.99 33.69
CA VAL A 554 17.75 -1.49 32.30
C VAL A 554 16.38 -1.38 31.61
N TRP A 555 15.28 -1.11 32.34
CA TRP A 555 13.91 -1.21 31.78
C TRP A 555 12.88 -0.30 32.49
N PRO A 556 11.92 0.32 31.77
CA PRO A 556 11.80 0.43 30.32
C PRO A 556 12.46 1.71 29.77
N ASN A 557 13.47 2.30 30.43
CA ASN A 557 14.06 3.57 29.97
C ASN A 557 15.60 3.53 29.93
N PRO A 558 16.19 2.75 29.01
CA PRO A 558 17.63 2.75 28.83
C PRO A 558 18.12 4.09 28.21
N PRO A 559 19.32 4.60 28.57
CA PRO A 559 19.80 5.90 28.07
C PRO A 559 19.87 6.07 26.55
N TRP A 560 19.92 4.98 25.78
CA TRP A 560 19.97 5.04 24.32
C TRP A 560 18.61 5.33 23.68
N SER A 561 17.49 5.04 24.37
CA SER A 561 16.16 5.11 23.76
C SER A 561 15.58 6.50 23.80
N THR A 562 15.86 7.25 24.86
CA THR A 562 15.38 8.62 25.06
C THR A 562 16.35 9.69 24.55
N LEU A 563 17.53 9.29 24.06
CA LEU A 563 18.59 10.21 23.63
C LEU A 563 18.06 11.22 22.60
N LEU A 564 17.46 10.75 21.51
CA LEU A 564 17.01 11.63 20.43
C LEU A 564 16.00 12.66 20.92
N PHE A 565 14.99 12.24 21.69
CA PHE A 565 13.97 13.15 22.22
C PHE A 565 14.56 14.18 23.18
N ARG A 566 15.38 13.76 24.15
CA ARG A 566 16.05 14.67 25.08
C ARG A 566 16.89 15.73 24.39
N ARG A 567 17.66 15.30 23.38
CA ARG A 567 18.55 16.17 22.61
C ARG A 567 17.75 17.16 21.75
N LEU A 568 16.63 16.73 21.16
CA LEU A 568 15.74 17.64 20.41
C LEU A 568 15.03 18.66 21.32
N LEU A 569 14.65 18.28 22.54
CA LEU A 569 14.04 19.21 23.52
C LEU A 569 14.98 20.37 23.91
N GLU A 570 16.29 20.24 23.73
CA GLU A 570 17.25 21.33 23.97
C GLU A 570 17.00 22.52 23.01
N TYR A 571 16.55 22.26 21.78
CA TYR A 571 16.23 23.30 20.80
C TYR A 571 14.86 23.93 21.09
N GLU A 572 14.82 25.25 21.21
CA GLU A 572 13.62 25.99 21.65
C GLU A 572 12.43 25.82 20.70
N ASN A 573 12.64 25.87 19.38
CA ASN A 573 11.52 25.74 18.43
C ASN A 573 10.91 24.34 18.45
N PHE A 574 11.73 23.28 18.50
CA PHE A 574 11.22 21.91 18.63
C PHE A 574 10.41 21.75 19.92
N ARG A 575 10.91 22.30 21.03
CA ARG A 575 10.23 22.25 22.33
C ARG A 575 8.87 22.97 22.29
N ASN A 576 8.83 24.17 21.72
CA ASN A 576 7.61 24.95 21.58
C ASN A 576 6.58 24.24 20.70
N GLU A 577 7.04 23.66 19.58
CA GLU A 577 6.21 22.88 18.68
C GLU A 577 5.65 21.63 19.37
N PHE A 578 6.48 20.86 20.05
CA PHE A 578 6.04 19.70 20.84
C PHE A 578 4.96 20.08 21.86
N ILE A 579 5.16 21.15 22.64
CA ILE A 579 4.21 21.59 23.67
C ILE A 579 2.85 21.95 23.05
N GLN A 580 2.84 22.78 22.01
CA GLN A 580 1.58 23.24 21.42
C GLN A 580 0.91 22.17 20.54
N ARG A 581 1.68 21.26 19.94
CA ARG A 581 1.15 20.10 19.22
C ARG A 581 0.55 19.07 20.19
N TYR A 582 1.14 18.92 21.38
CA TYR A 582 0.52 18.14 22.46
C TYR A 582 -0.85 18.72 22.85
N ALA A 583 -0.94 20.05 23.02
CA ALA A 583 -2.21 20.73 23.27
C ALA A 583 -3.21 20.55 22.10
N TRP A 584 -2.75 20.63 20.84
CA TRP A 584 -3.60 20.37 19.68
C TRP A 584 -4.27 19.00 19.76
N HIS A 585 -3.51 17.93 20.01
CA HIS A 585 -4.07 16.58 20.08
C HIS A 585 -4.97 16.36 21.30
N MET A 586 -4.71 17.01 22.43
CA MET A 586 -5.64 17.00 23.58
C MET A 586 -7.00 17.66 23.27
N ASN A 587 -7.02 18.62 22.33
CA ASN A 587 -8.22 19.32 21.91
C ASN A 587 -8.88 18.73 20.65
N THR A 588 -8.27 17.73 20.02
CA THR A 588 -8.80 17.12 18.78
C THR A 588 -8.79 15.59 18.87
N THR A 589 -7.64 14.96 18.65
CA THR A 589 -7.46 13.50 18.59
C THR A 589 -7.93 12.79 19.85
N PHE A 590 -7.59 13.32 21.03
CA PHE A 590 -7.83 12.69 22.32
C PHE A 590 -9.09 13.17 23.05
N LEU A 591 -10.02 13.81 22.34
CA LEU A 591 -11.30 14.21 22.92
C LEU A 591 -12.10 12.98 23.41
N PRO A 592 -12.59 12.97 24.66
CA PRO A 592 -13.32 11.82 25.21
C PRO A 592 -14.50 11.37 24.37
N ASP A 593 -15.33 12.30 23.88
CA ASP A 593 -16.52 11.97 23.09
C ASP A 593 -16.17 11.25 21.78
N ARG A 594 -15.10 11.69 21.10
CA ARG A 594 -14.58 11.02 19.90
C ARG A 594 -14.13 9.61 20.22
N ILE A 595 -13.32 9.45 21.27
CA ILE A 595 -12.80 8.14 21.64
C ILE A 595 -13.93 7.22 22.11
N TYR A 596 -14.89 7.71 22.89
CA TYR A 596 -16.06 6.91 23.31
C TYR A 596 -16.87 6.40 22.13
N TYR A 597 -17.12 7.24 21.13
CA TYR A 597 -17.79 6.81 19.91
C TYR A 597 -17.05 5.66 19.21
N LEU A 598 -15.72 5.77 19.09
CA LEU A 598 -14.88 4.73 18.49
C LEU A 598 -14.87 3.43 19.34
N ILE A 599 -14.78 3.53 20.67
CA ILE A 599 -14.87 2.37 21.59
C ILE A 599 -16.20 1.65 21.37
N ASP A 600 -17.31 2.40 21.38
CA ASP A 600 -18.65 1.83 21.26
C ASP A 600 -18.89 1.22 19.87
N SER A 601 -18.33 1.83 18.81
CA SER A 601 -18.37 1.30 17.45
C SER A 601 -17.65 -0.06 17.34
N ILE A 602 -16.41 -0.15 17.83
CA ILE A 602 -15.63 -1.40 17.79
C ILE A 602 -16.28 -2.47 18.67
N LYS A 603 -16.72 -2.09 19.87
CA LYS A 603 -17.45 -2.97 20.78
C LYS A 603 -18.69 -3.55 20.10
N ALA A 604 -19.52 -2.73 19.47
CA ALA A 604 -20.74 -3.17 18.81
C ALA A 604 -20.48 -4.19 17.69
N ASN A 605 -19.32 -4.08 17.02
CA ASN A 605 -18.92 -4.98 15.94
C ASN A 605 -18.60 -6.40 16.46
N ILE A 606 -17.90 -6.52 17.59
CA ILE A 606 -17.47 -7.83 18.12
C ILE A 606 -18.41 -8.42 19.17
N ALA A 607 -19.25 -7.62 19.83
CA ALA A 607 -20.14 -8.04 20.91
C ALA A 607 -20.99 -9.28 20.60
N PRO A 608 -21.54 -9.48 19.39
CA PRO A 608 -22.31 -10.69 19.06
C PRO A 608 -21.50 -11.99 19.17
N GLU A 609 -20.17 -11.91 18.99
CA GLU A 609 -19.27 -13.07 18.94
C GLU A 609 -18.61 -13.37 20.30
N ILE A 610 -18.60 -12.40 21.22
CA ILE A 610 -18.01 -12.54 22.55
C ILE A 610 -18.52 -13.76 23.34
N PRO A 611 -19.83 -14.12 23.34
CA PRO A 611 -20.30 -15.30 24.05
C PRO A 611 -19.62 -16.62 23.61
N ARG A 612 -19.44 -16.81 22.29
CA ARG A 612 -18.77 -18.01 21.73
C ARG A 612 -17.27 -17.98 22.02
N HIS A 613 -16.66 -16.79 21.96
CA HIS A 613 -15.25 -16.64 22.33
C HIS A 613 -15.02 -17.03 23.80
N ILE A 614 -15.89 -16.58 24.71
CA ILE A 614 -15.86 -16.98 26.14
C ILE A 614 -16.10 -18.49 26.30
N GLU A 615 -17.06 -19.08 25.58
CA GLU A 615 -17.31 -20.53 25.67
C GLU A 615 -16.05 -21.35 25.37
N ARG A 616 -15.26 -20.91 24.37
CA ARG A 616 -14.01 -21.59 24.01
C ARG A 616 -12.85 -21.25 24.94
N TRP A 617 -12.62 -19.95 25.19
CA TRP A 617 -11.37 -19.47 25.77
C TRP A 617 -11.51 -18.95 27.19
N GLY A 618 -12.72 -18.68 27.69
CA GLY A 618 -12.95 -18.02 28.98
C GLY A 618 -12.36 -18.76 30.18
N GLY A 619 -11.73 -18.03 31.08
CA GLY A 619 -11.18 -18.56 32.34
C GLY A 619 -9.93 -19.42 32.17
N GLN A 620 -9.32 -19.48 30.98
CA GLN A 620 -8.17 -20.31 30.70
C GLN A 620 -6.85 -19.66 31.10
N LEU A 621 -5.89 -20.51 31.48
CA LEU A 621 -4.49 -20.19 31.72
C LEU A 621 -3.61 -21.17 30.97
N VAL A 622 -2.41 -20.74 30.62
CA VAL A 622 -1.34 -21.65 30.20
C VAL A 622 -0.84 -22.48 31.39
N PRO A 623 -0.19 -23.64 31.17
CA PRO A 623 0.47 -24.39 32.24
C PRO A 623 1.57 -23.55 32.91
N ASP A 624 1.71 -23.69 34.24
CA ASP A 624 2.71 -23.00 35.07
C ASP A 624 2.83 -21.48 34.79
N PRO A 625 1.72 -20.71 34.80
CA PRO A 625 1.75 -19.30 34.46
C PRO A 625 2.51 -18.51 35.53
N GLU A 626 3.15 -17.40 35.13
CA GLU A 626 3.66 -16.42 36.10
C GLU A 626 2.51 -15.92 36.98
N SER A 627 2.79 -15.67 38.26
CA SER A 627 1.76 -15.42 39.29
C SER A 627 0.89 -14.18 39.06
N TRP A 628 1.35 -13.24 38.21
CA TRP A 628 0.63 -12.02 37.85
C TRP A 628 -0.20 -12.17 36.57
N ILE A 629 -0.02 -13.24 35.79
CA ILE A 629 -0.81 -13.52 34.58
C ILE A 629 -2.23 -13.87 35.00
N ARG A 630 -3.19 -13.14 34.42
CA ARG A 630 -4.62 -13.36 34.64
C ARG A 630 -5.17 -14.41 33.67
N PRO A 631 -6.20 -15.18 34.07
CA PRO A 631 -6.96 -15.95 33.10
C PRO A 631 -7.61 -15.02 32.08
N THR A 632 -7.92 -15.56 30.90
CA THR A 632 -8.80 -14.90 29.92
C THR A 632 -10.15 -14.55 30.56
N PHE A 633 -10.75 -13.44 30.14
CA PHE A 633 -12.03 -13.00 30.70
C PHE A 633 -13.11 -14.07 30.48
N ASN A 634 -13.93 -14.33 31.51
CA ASN A 634 -14.81 -15.50 31.55
C ASN A 634 -16.31 -15.14 31.61
N SER A 635 -16.65 -13.86 31.46
CA SER A 635 -18.05 -13.42 31.42
C SER A 635 -18.20 -12.12 30.64
N ILE A 636 -19.42 -11.87 30.15
CA ILE A 636 -19.78 -10.61 29.48
C ILE A 636 -19.63 -9.44 30.47
N GLU A 637 -19.99 -9.62 31.74
CA GLU A 637 -19.87 -8.57 32.78
C GLU A 637 -18.40 -8.16 33.00
N GLU A 638 -17.48 -9.13 33.04
CA GLU A 638 -16.04 -8.87 33.14
C GLU A 638 -15.51 -8.12 31.91
N TRP A 639 -15.87 -8.57 30.72
CA TRP A 639 -15.49 -7.93 29.46
C TRP A 639 -15.99 -6.47 29.38
N GLU A 640 -17.26 -6.24 29.73
CA GLU A 640 -17.84 -4.89 29.84
C GLU A 640 -17.14 -4.04 30.91
N GLY A 641 -16.78 -4.63 32.05
CA GLY A 641 -15.99 -3.99 33.08
C GLY A 641 -14.63 -3.50 32.56
N ASN A 642 -13.92 -4.34 31.79
CA ASN A 642 -12.64 -3.98 31.17
C ASN A 642 -12.78 -2.81 30.18
N ILE A 643 -13.86 -2.78 29.40
CA ILE A 643 -14.16 -1.65 28.51
C ILE A 643 -14.44 -0.36 29.30
N ASN A 644 -15.17 -0.46 30.41
CA ASN A 644 -15.44 0.69 31.27
C ASN A 644 -14.16 1.24 31.93
N TYR A 645 -13.20 0.38 32.31
CA TYR A 645 -11.88 0.84 32.76
C TYR A 645 -11.13 1.61 31.67
N MET A 646 -11.19 1.15 30.43
CA MET A 646 -10.59 1.87 29.30
C MET A 646 -11.27 3.24 29.08
N LYS A 647 -12.60 3.32 29.20
CA LYS A 647 -13.33 4.59 29.14
C LYS A 647 -12.97 5.53 30.31
N MET A 648 -12.77 4.98 31.51
CA MET A 648 -12.33 5.76 32.67
C MET A 648 -10.97 6.42 32.42
N PHE A 649 -10.01 5.69 31.84
CA PHE A 649 -8.74 6.27 31.41
C PHE A 649 -8.95 7.45 30.46
N VAL A 650 -9.81 7.29 29.45
CA VAL A 650 -10.11 8.33 28.46
C VAL A 650 -10.70 9.59 29.11
N SER A 651 -11.64 9.47 30.06
CA SER A 651 -12.19 10.63 30.76
C SER A 651 -11.18 11.35 31.66
N GLU A 652 -10.27 10.61 32.29
CA GLU A 652 -9.45 11.14 33.38
C GLU A 652 -8.05 11.55 32.92
N ARG A 653 -7.49 10.93 31.88
CA ARG A 653 -6.08 11.10 31.46
C ARG A 653 -5.69 12.53 31.08
N ARG A 654 -6.63 13.33 30.55
CA ARG A 654 -6.35 14.70 30.09
C ARG A 654 -5.75 15.56 31.20
N TYR A 655 -6.32 15.51 32.41
CA TYR A 655 -5.88 16.37 33.51
C TYR A 655 -4.43 16.06 33.96
N PRO A 656 -4.06 14.81 34.29
CA PRO A 656 -2.68 14.47 34.62
C PRO A 656 -1.72 14.76 33.46
N ALA A 657 -2.10 14.45 32.22
CA ALA A 657 -1.28 14.73 31.04
C ALA A 657 -0.96 16.23 30.89
N THR A 658 -1.96 17.10 31.07
CA THR A 658 -1.75 18.55 31.12
C THR A 658 -0.79 18.95 32.24
N GLN A 659 -0.99 18.43 33.45
CA GLN A 659 -0.17 18.80 34.60
C GLN A 659 1.30 18.38 34.42
N HIS A 660 1.55 17.20 33.85
CA HIS A 660 2.91 16.75 33.55
C HIS A 660 3.65 17.69 32.58
N VAL A 661 2.97 18.21 31.55
CA VAL A 661 3.57 19.18 30.61
C VAL A 661 3.82 20.52 31.31
N LEU A 662 2.87 21.02 32.10
CA LEU A 662 3.03 22.25 32.88
C LEU A 662 4.26 22.16 33.82
N ASP A 663 4.35 21.08 34.58
CA ASP A 663 5.41 20.89 35.57
C ASP A 663 6.77 20.68 34.92
N TYR A 664 6.85 19.84 33.87
CA TYR A 664 8.13 19.51 33.22
C TYR A 664 8.76 20.74 32.55
N PHE A 665 7.95 21.56 31.88
CA PHE A 665 8.43 22.77 31.19
C PHE A 665 8.32 24.05 32.02
N ALA A 666 7.87 23.96 33.28
CA ALA A 666 7.66 25.09 34.19
C ALA A 666 6.77 26.20 33.61
N LEU A 667 5.65 25.82 32.99
CA LEU A 667 4.69 26.72 32.35
C LEU A 667 3.66 27.26 33.36
N GLU A 668 3.16 28.47 33.12
CA GLU A 668 2.30 29.18 34.09
C GLU A 668 0.83 28.69 34.10
N GLY A 669 0.39 28.03 33.03
CA GLY A 669 -0.98 27.55 32.89
C GLY A 669 -1.39 27.33 31.44
N MET A 670 -2.70 27.27 31.22
CA MET A 670 -3.31 27.19 29.90
C MET A 670 -4.33 28.31 29.73
N ALA A 671 -4.52 28.74 28.49
CA ALA A 671 -5.53 29.71 28.08
C ALA A 671 -6.36 29.13 26.93
N ASN A 672 -7.64 29.50 26.87
CA ASN A 672 -8.51 29.04 25.80
C ASN A 672 -8.24 29.84 24.52
N LEU A 673 -8.03 29.15 23.41
CA LEU A 673 -8.01 29.72 22.07
C LEU A 673 -9.27 29.28 21.33
N SER A 674 -10.14 30.24 21.02
CA SER A 674 -11.34 30.01 20.21
C SER A 674 -11.20 30.69 18.85
N ILE A 675 -11.19 29.90 17.78
CA ILE A 675 -11.07 30.37 16.41
C ILE A 675 -12.37 30.08 15.67
N TYR A 676 -12.89 31.08 14.98
CA TYR A 676 -14.03 30.98 14.08
C TYR A 676 -13.63 31.43 12.67
N SER A 677 -14.13 30.75 11.66
CA SER A 677 -14.11 31.20 10.27
C SER A 677 -15.53 31.59 9.87
N ASP A 678 -15.70 32.82 9.39
CA ASP A 678 -16.99 33.32 8.90
C ASP A 678 -17.49 32.54 7.68
N HIS A 679 -16.55 32.13 6.83
CA HIS A 679 -16.76 31.44 5.56
C HIS A 679 -15.70 30.35 5.35
N PRO A 680 -15.85 29.14 5.94
CA PRO A 680 -14.89 28.03 5.79
C PRO A 680 -14.69 27.58 4.34
N GLU A 681 -15.66 27.84 3.46
CA GLU A 681 -15.59 27.56 2.04
C GLU A 681 -14.58 28.49 1.34
N MET A 682 -14.39 29.70 1.88
CA MET A 682 -13.53 30.74 1.31
C MET A 682 -12.09 30.66 1.80
N GLY A 683 -11.80 29.81 2.77
CA GLY A 683 -10.45 29.55 3.23
C GLY A 683 -10.37 28.62 4.43
N LYS A 684 -9.18 28.06 4.63
CA LYS A 684 -8.85 27.15 5.72
C LYS A 684 -7.98 27.87 6.75
N ILE A 685 -7.99 27.39 7.99
CA ILE A 685 -7.13 27.89 9.05
C ILE A 685 -6.24 26.76 9.56
N LYS A 686 -4.94 27.04 9.73
CA LYS A 686 -3.99 26.13 10.37
C LYS A 686 -3.51 26.68 11.71
N ILE A 687 -3.33 25.80 12.70
CA ILE A 687 -2.64 26.06 13.98
C ILE A 687 -1.41 25.16 14.04
N ASN A 688 -0.20 25.72 14.07
CA ASN A 688 1.07 24.98 14.02
C ASN A 688 1.07 23.88 12.94
N ASN A 689 0.74 24.28 11.71
CA ASN A 689 0.58 23.42 10.53
C ASN A 689 -0.57 22.40 10.56
N GLN A 690 -1.34 22.31 11.64
CA GLN A 690 -2.52 21.46 11.73
C GLN A 690 -3.78 22.19 11.24
N THR A 691 -4.53 21.59 10.34
CA THR A 691 -5.73 22.21 9.74
C THR A 691 -6.94 22.06 10.66
N ILE A 692 -7.63 23.17 10.94
CA ILE A 692 -8.93 23.15 11.64
C ILE A 692 -9.97 22.50 10.74
N GLN A 693 -10.69 21.52 11.30
CA GLN A 693 -11.80 20.87 10.63
C GLN A 693 -13.09 21.65 10.90
N GLY A 694 -13.74 22.14 9.86
CA GLY A 694 -14.98 22.91 9.96
C GLY A 694 -14.77 24.40 10.30
N ILE A 695 -15.82 25.03 10.83
CA ILE A 695 -15.90 26.51 10.95
C ILE A 695 -15.41 27.05 12.29
N TYR A 696 -15.18 26.16 13.25
CA TYR A 696 -14.92 26.52 14.63
C TYR A 696 -13.96 25.54 15.28
N HIS A 697 -12.99 26.09 16.00
CA HIS A 697 -12.09 25.36 16.89
C HIS A 697 -12.06 26.05 18.24
N SER A 698 -12.07 25.28 19.32
CA SER A 698 -11.83 25.81 20.65
C SER A 698 -11.12 24.79 21.50
N GLY A 699 -10.10 25.23 22.21
CA GLY A 699 -9.29 24.37 23.04
C GLY A 699 -8.35 25.14 23.95
N ASP A 700 -7.86 24.45 24.97
CA ASP A 700 -6.89 25.03 25.90
C ASP A 700 -5.48 24.80 25.35
N TYR A 701 -4.69 25.87 25.28
CA TYR A 701 -3.30 25.85 24.82
C TYR A 701 -2.39 26.36 25.92
N PHE A 702 -1.13 25.91 25.92
CA PHE A 702 -0.19 26.29 26.96
C PHE A 702 0.19 27.77 26.82
N MET A 703 0.12 28.49 27.94
CA MET A 703 0.45 29.91 28.00
C MET A 703 1.94 30.16 27.82
N ASN A 704 2.29 31.36 27.33
CA ASN A 704 3.66 31.83 27.17
C ASN A 704 4.54 30.97 26.21
N VAL A 705 3.92 30.12 25.40
CA VAL A 705 4.59 29.33 24.36
C VAL A 705 4.09 29.80 22.99
N PRO A 706 4.99 30.15 22.04
CA PRO A 706 4.59 30.63 20.71
C PRO A 706 3.68 29.65 19.97
N LEU A 707 2.66 30.18 19.31
CA LEU A 707 1.70 29.43 18.51
C LEU A 707 1.47 30.18 17.19
N ARG A 708 1.69 29.49 16.07
CA ARG A 708 1.53 30.04 14.72
C ARG A 708 0.14 29.69 14.18
N ILE A 709 -0.61 30.70 13.76
CA ILE A 709 -1.94 30.56 13.15
C ILE A 709 -1.87 31.13 11.75
N LYS A 710 -2.38 30.40 10.76
CA LYS A 710 -2.36 30.81 9.36
C LYS A 710 -3.75 30.68 8.75
N ALA A 711 -4.26 31.77 8.17
CA ALA A 711 -5.40 31.74 7.27
C ALA A 711 -4.89 31.51 5.85
N ILE A 712 -5.49 30.54 5.16
CA ILE A 712 -5.17 30.15 3.79
C ILE A 712 -6.44 30.34 2.98
N SER A 713 -6.44 31.28 2.04
CA SER A 713 -7.60 31.51 1.19
C SER A 713 -7.81 30.34 0.22
N SER A 714 -9.07 29.94 0.06
CA SER A 714 -9.50 29.11 -1.08
C SER A 714 -9.48 29.97 -2.35
N PHE A 715 -9.45 29.32 -3.51
CA PHE A 715 -9.60 30.01 -4.79
C PHE A 715 -10.88 30.86 -4.84
N GLY A 716 -10.88 31.98 -5.55
CA GLY A 716 -12.05 32.86 -5.63
C GLY A 716 -12.13 33.91 -4.51
N HIS A 717 -11.24 33.80 -3.52
CA HIS A 717 -11.33 34.53 -2.27
C HIS A 717 -9.98 35.06 -1.83
N LYS A 718 -10.00 36.01 -0.92
CA LYS A 718 -8.82 36.47 -0.20
C LYS A 718 -9.11 36.61 1.28
N PHE A 719 -8.07 36.41 2.07
CA PHE A 719 -8.09 36.73 3.48
C PHE A 719 -8.20 38.25 3.66
N SER A 720 -9.20 38.68 4.41
CA SER A 720 -9.46 40.10 4.67
C SER A 720 -8.71 40.56 5.93
N HIS A 721 -9.02 39.95 7.08
CA HIS A 721 -8.44 40.26 8.38
C HIS A 721 -8.87 39.24 9.45
N TRP A 722 -8.17 39.28 10.59
CA TRP A 722 -8.57 38.66 11.84
C TRP A 722 -9.23 39.69 12.74
N ASP A 723 -10.36 39.36 13.34
CA ASP A 723 -10.81 40.03 14.57
C ASP A 723 -10.18 39.35 15.77
N TYR A 724 -9.36 40.10 16.50
CA TYR A 724 -8.58 39.67 17.66
C TYR A 724 -9.24 40.22 18.93
N THR A 725 -9.73 39.34 19.82
CA THR A 725 -10.47 39.74 21.03
C THR A 725 -9.95 39.00 22.26
N THR A 726 -9.54 39.73 23.31
CA THR A 726 -9.23 39.15 24.64
C THR A 726 -10.21 39.62 25.70
N PRO A 727 -10.40 38.91 26.81
CA PRO A 727 -11.30 39.31 27.89
C PRO A 727 -11.06 40.73 28.39
N GLY A 728 -12.10 41.57 28.35
CA GLY A 728 -12.02 42.94 28.86
C GLY A 728 -11.25 43.93 27.97
N SER A 729 -10.69 43.48 26.85
CA SER A 729 -10.18 44.34 25.77
C SER A 729 -11.22 44.46 24.64
N GLY A 730 -11.14 45.54 23.86
CA GLY A 730 -11.95 45.67 22.64
C GLY A 730 -11.33 44.88 21.48
N THR A 731 -12.15 44.52 20.50
CA THR A 731 -11.70 43.82 19.29
C THR A 731 -10.73 44.67 18.47
N LYS A 732 -9.63 44.06 18.01
CA LYS A 732 -8.63 44.67 17.12
C LYS A 732 -8.58 43.91 15.80
N GLN A 733 -8.46 44.62 14.70
CA GLN A 733 -8.32 44.01 13.37
C GLN A 733 -6.85 43.83 13.00
N VAL A 734 -6.48 42.62 12.56
CA VAL A 734 -5.13 42.30 12.08
C VAL A 734 -5.20 41.76 10.65
N LYS A 735 -4.55 42.44 9.71
CA LYS A 735 -4.61 42.09 8.28
C LYS A 735 -3.59 41.02 7.84
N ASN A 736 -2.64 40.66 8.70
CA ASN A 736 -1.67 39.62 8.38
C ASN A 736 -2.36 38.25 8.45
N PRO A 737 -2.39 37.45 7.37
CA PRO A 737 -2.97 36.10 7.39
C PRO A 737 -2.21 35.14 8.31
N VAL A 738 -0.94 35.42 8.62
CA VAL A 738 -0.13 34.66 9.57
C VAL A 738 0.01 35.43 10.87
N LEU A 739 -0.35 34.78 11.98
CA LEU A 739 -0.18 35.29 13.33
C LEU A 739 0.80 34.39 14.09
N ASP A 740 1.87 34.98 14.61
CA ASP A 740 2.71 34.35 15.63
C ASP A 740 2.25 34.94 16.98
N ILE A 741 1.45 34.16 17.73
CA ILE A 741 0.85 34.61 18.99
C ILE A 741 1.53 33.97 20.19
N ILE A 742 1.52 34.69 21.31
CA ILE A 742 1.83 34.17 22.63
C ILE A 742 0.56 34.34 23.46
N LEU A 743 0.00 33.23 23.94
CA LEU A 743 -1.22 33.25 24.75
C LEU A 743 -0.86 33.58 26.20
N GLU A 744 -1.31 34.75 26.69
CA GLU A 744 -1.21 35.18 28.09
C GLU A 744 -2.57 35.11 28.81
N GLU A 745 -3.66 35.04 28.05
CA GLU A 745 -5.04 34.96 28.51
C GLU A 745 -5.89 34.34 27.38
N ASP A 746 -7.18 34.10 27.64
CA ASP A 746 -8.10 33.59 26.62
C ASP A 746 -8.10 34.50 25.39
N LEU A 747 -8.12 33.89 24.20
CA LEU A 747 -8.10 34.59 22.94
C LEU A 747 -9.20 34.08 22.03
N SER A 748 -10.01 35.01 21.52
CA SER A 748 -10.93 34.72 20.41
C SER A 748 -10.43 35.37 19.13
N LEU A 749 -10.36 34.56 18.08
CA LEU A 749 -10.04 34.96 16.72
C LEU A 749 -11.22 34.68 15.80
N VAL A 750 -11.53 35.63 14.93
CA VAL A 750 -12.40 35.38 13.78
C VAL A 750 -11.61 35.67 12.51
N ALA A 751 -11.44 34.68 11.65
CA ALA A 751 -10.93 34.89 10.30
C ALA A 751 -12.07 35.38 9.42
N TYR A 752 -11.83 36.48 8.70
CA TYR A 752 -12.72 36.97 7.65
C TYR A 752 -12.12 36.72 6.28
N PHE A 753 -12.87 36.05 5.43
CA PHE A 753 -12.57 35.90 4.02
C PHE A 753 -13.57 36.70 3.18
N GLU A 754 -13.12 37.25 2.05
CA GLU A 754 -14.00 37.97 1.13
C GLU A 754 -13.78 37.49 -0.31
N ASN A 755 -14.85 37.55 -1.11
CA ASN A 755 -14.77 37.31 -2.55
C ASN A 755 -13.78 38.28 -3.19
N THR A 756 -12.96 37.79 -4.10
CA THR A 756 -12.25 38.66 -5.04
C THR A 756 -13.14 38.89 -6.26
N GLU A 757 -13.82 40.05 -6.31
CA GLU A 757 -14.64 40.47 -7.47
C GLU A 757 -13.82 40.66 -8.78
N GLU A 758 -12.49 40.58 -8.70
CA GLU A 758 -11.59 40.57 -9.85
C GLU A 758 -10.64 39.37 -9.75
N LEU A 759 -11.09 38.19 -10.18
CA LEU A 759 -10.18 37.18 -10.72
C LEU A 759 -10.40 37.12 -12.22
N ASN A 760 -9.95 38.17 -12.89
CA ASN A 760 -9.42 37.98 -14.23
C ASN A 760 -7.90 37.90 -14.03
N PRO A 761 -7.37 36.73 -13.61
CA PRO A 761 -5.97 36.59 -13.25
C PRO A 761 -5.13 37.07 -14.43
N VAL A 762 -4.25 38.03 -14.16
CA VAL A 762 -3.49 38.68 -15.22
C VAL A 762 -2.57 37.67 -15.91
N ILE A 763 -2.05 36.73 -15.13
CA ILE A 763 -1.35 35.53 -15.55
C ILE A 763 -2.20 34.33 -15.15
N VAL A 764 -2.47 33.42 -16.07
CA VAL A 764 -3.25 32.20 -15.82
C VAL A 764 -2.41 30.95 -16.05
N ILE A 765 -2.62 29.91 -15.23
CA ILE A 765 -2.13 28.55 -15.47
C ILE A 765 -2.93 27.97 -16.62
N ASN A 766 -2.25 27.70 -17.72
CA ASN A 766 -2.83 27.43 -19.04
C ASN A 766 -2.70 25.97 -19.49
N GLU A 767 -1.66 25.28 -19.02
CA GLU A 767 -1.40 23.88 -19.37
C GLU A 767 -0.65 23.20 -18.21
N ILE A 768 -0.93 21.92 -17.93
CA ILE A 768 -0.32 21.16 -16.82
C ILE A 768 0.07 19.77 -17.33
N ASN A 769 1.33 19.38 -17.11
CA ASN A 769 1.85 18.04 -17.29
C ASN A 769 2.32 17.51 -15.95
N TYR A 770 1.52 16.65 -15.32
CA TYR A 770 1.79 16.09 -14.00
C TYR A 770 2.20 14.61 -14.04
N HIS A 771 2.01 13.92 -15.17
CA HIS A 771 2.45 12.53 -15.35
C HIS A 771 2.70 12.23 -16.82
N SER A 772 3.98 12.18 -17.20
CA SER A 772 4.40 12.01 -18.59
C SER A 772 4.41 10.54 -19.03
N ASP A 773 4.35 10.30 -20.34
CA ASP A 773 4.70 9.00 -20.94
C ASP A 773 6.17 8.61 -20.68
N ASP A 774 6.40 7.34 -20.33
CA ASP A 774 7.72 6.81 -19.97
C ASP A 774 8.77 6.92 -21.09
N GLU A 775 8.36 6.79 -22.37
CA GLU A 775 9.28 6.87 -23.51
C GLU A 775 9.63 8.31 -23.90
N LYS A 776 8.73 9.27 -23.62
CA LYS A 776 8.88 10.70 -23.93
C LYS A 776 8.69 11.57 -22.68
N ASN A 777 9.48 11.33 -21.63
CA ASN A 777 9.32 12.03 -20.35
C ASN A 777 10.10 13.37 -20.26
N PRO A 778 9.46 14.55 -20.38
CA PRO A 778 10.08 15.86 -20.12
C PRO A 778 10.23 16.21 -18.62
N GLY A 779 9.75 15.37 -17.70
CA GLY A 779 9.50 15.72 -16.30
C GLY A 779 8.23 16.54 -16.13
N ASP A 780 7.90 16.95 -14.91
CA ASP A 780 6.70 17.74 -14.67
C ASP A 780 6.90 19.18 -15.15
N TRP A 781 5.83 19.77 -15.69
CA TRP A 781 5.85 21.17 -16.09
C TRP A 781 4.44 21.76 -16.14
N LEU A 782 4.36 23.08 -16.07
CA LEU A 782 3.13 23.82 -16.31
C LEU A 782 3.41 25.07 -17.14
N GLU A 783 2.39 25.58 -17.80
CA GLU A 783 2.47 26.78 -18.61
C GLU A 783 1.67 27.93 -18.02
N LEU A 784 2.25 29.12 -18.06
CA LEU A 784 1.61 30.37 -17.71
C LEU A 784 1.31 31.19 -18.97
N TYR A 785 0.13 31.77 -19.05
CA TYR A 785 -0.29 32.67 -20.13
C TYR A 785 -0.58 34.08 -19.62
N ASN A 786 -0.05 35.09 -20.31
CA ASN A 786 -0.34 36.50 -20.03
C ASN A 786 -1.61 36.97 -20.75
N ARG A 787 -2.69 37.24 -20.02
CA ARG A 787 -3.97 37.71 -20.60
C ARG A 787 -3.96 39.17 -21.06
N LYS A 788 -2.89 39.93 -20.80
CA LYS A 788 -2.80 41.35 -21.15
C LYS A 788 -2.09 41.59 -22.47
N ASP A 789 -2.36 42.78 -23.01
CA ASP A 789 -1.67 43.37 -24.16
C ASP A 789 -0.41 44.17 -23.77
N GLU A 790 0.08 44.02 -22.53
CA GLU A 790 1.34 44.59 -22.02
C GLU A 790 2.26 43.51 -21.42
N ILE A 791 3.56 43.82 -21.32
CA ILE A 791 4.57 42.96 -20.68
C ILE A 791 4.31 42.91 -19.17
N ILE A 792 4.49 41.73 -18.56
CA ILE A 792 4.41 41.54 -17.11
C ILE A 792 5.73 41.04 -16.56
N GLU A 793 6.25 41.75 -15.56
CA GLU A 793 7.46 41.36 -14.84
C GLU A 793 7.12 40.40 -13.70
N LEU A 794 7.77 39.23 -13.70
CA LEU A 794 7.57 38.13 -12.74
C LEU A 794 8.65 38.07 -11.66
N THR A 795 9.51 39.10 -11.56
CA THR A 795 10.56 39.22 -10.55
C THR A 795 10.01 38.94 -9.13
N ARG A 796 10.55 37.91 -8.47
CA ARG A 796 10.20 37.47 -7.10
C ARG A 796 8.75 37.02 -6.90
N TRP A 797 8.04 36.69 -7.97
CA TRP A 797 6.82 35.89 -7.84
C TRP A 797 7.17 34.53 -7.26
N THR A 798 6.19 33.81 -6.72
CA THR A 798 6.41 32.46 -6.20
C THR A 798 5.37 31.47 -6.72
N PHE A 799 5.83 30.30 -7.12
CA PHE A 799 5.01 29.14 -7.44
C PHE A 799 5.12 28.11 -6.31
N LYS A 800 3.99 27.49 -5.96
CA LYS A 800 3.88 26.47 -4.93
C LYS A 800 2.93 25.38 -5.37
N ASP A 801 3.16 24.15 -4.94
CA ASP A 801 2.17 23.08 -5.01
C ASP A 801 1.28 23.11 -3.75
N GLU A 802 0.66 22.00 -3.33
CA GLU A 802 -0.20 21.98 -2.14
C GLU A 802 0.58 22.10 -0.82
N ASN A 803 1.85 21.72 -0.83
CA ASN A 803 2.76 21.85 0.29
C ASN A 803 3.31 23.29 0.36
N ASP A 804 3.02 23.98 1.46
CA ASP A 804 3.41 25.39 1.63
C ASP A 804 4.94 25.62 1.67
N ASP A 805 5.72 24.56 1.95
CA ASP A 805 7.18 24.54 2.00
C ASP A 805 7.83 24.36 0.61
N HIS A 806 7.09 23.83 -0.36
CA HIS A 806 7.53 23.75 -1.75
C HIS A 806 7.34 25.11 -2.41
N VAL A 807 8.45 25.83 -2.58
CA VAL A 807 8.43 27.21 -3.07
C VAL A 807 9.49 27.39 -4.14
N PHE A 808 9.03 27.60 -5.37
CA PHE A 808 9.87 28.11 -6.45
C PHE A 808 9.73 29.63 -6.53
N THR A 809 10.86 30.35 -6.52
CA THR A 809 10.88 31.81 -6.66
C THR A 809 11.39 32.19 -8.05
N PHE A 810 10.61 32.96 -8.80
CA PHE A 810 10.99 33.38 -10.14
C PHE A 810 12.19 34.34 -10.10
N PRO A 811 13.18 34.16 -10.99
CA PRO A 811 14.41 34.94 -11.00
C PRO A 811 14.16 36.42 -11.36
N ASP A 812 15.04 37.30 -10.88
CA ASP A 812 14.99 38.72 -11.17
C ASP A 812 15.10 39.01 -12.68
N GLY A 813 14.26 39.91 -13.18
CA GLY A 813 14.24 40.35 -14.58
C GLY A 813 13.51 39.40 -15.53
N LEU A 814 12.81 38.38 -15.01
CA LEU A 814 11.94 37.53 -15.82
C LEU A 814 10.68 38.29 -16.23
N GLU A 815 10.36 38.24 -17.51
CA GLU A 815 9.21 38.92 -18.11
C GLU A 815 8.43 37.94 -18.99
N ILE A 816 7.11 38.10 -19.03
CA ILE A 816 6.24 37.44 -20.01
C ILE A 816 5.64 38.51 -20.93
N GLY A 817 5.81 38.32 -22.24
CA GLY A 817 5.31 39.23 -23.26
C GLY A 817 3.77 39.32 -23.28
N PRO A 818 3.21 40.32 -23.99
CA PRO A 818 1.76 40.46 -24.13
C PRO A 818 1.16 39.27 -24.91
N ASN A 819 0.14 38.60 -24.36
CA ASN A 819 -0.46 37.38 -24.93
C ASN A 819 0.57 36.27 -25.20
N ASP A 820 1.64 36.24 -24.40
CA ASP A 820 2.75 35.30 -24.53
C ASP A 820 2.68 34.21 -23.45
N TYR A 821 3.51 33.18 -23.61
CA TYR A 821 3.55 31.98 -22.79
C TYR A 821 4.90 31.84 -22.08
N LEU A 822 4.89 31.31 -20.86
CA LEU A 822 6.09 30.96 -20.11
C LEU A 822 5.92 29.57 -19.51
N VAL A 823 6.86 28.65 -19.79
CA VAL A 823 6.81 27.28 -19.25
C VAL A 823 7.67 27.18 -17.99
N LEU A 824 7.11 26.60 -16.93
CA LEU A 824 7.77 26.33 -15.66
C LEU A 824 8.01 24.82 -15.52
N CYS A 825 9.28 24.40 -15.41
CA CYS A 825 9.69 23.00 -15.49
C CYS A 825 10.28 22.49 -14.17
N GLU A 826 9.96 21.26 -13.79
CA GLU A 826 10.62 20.53 -12.71
C GLU A 826 12.12 20.38 -12.97
N ASP A 827 12.50 19.85 -14.14
CA ASP A 827 13.89 19.77 -14.62
C ASP A 827 14.00 20.37 -16.03
N ILE A 828 14.65 21.54 -16.13
CA ILE A 828 14.86 22.23 -17.40
C ILE A 828 15.66 21.38 -18.41
N SER A 829 16.59 20.57 -17.93
CA SER A 829 17.44 19.73 -18.77
C SER A 829 16.64 18.57 -19.35
N ALA A 830 15.78 17.95 -18.54
CA ALA A 830 14.85 16.91 -18.99
C ALA A 830 13.89 17.48 -20.04
N PHE A 831 13.24 18.59 -19.72
CA PHE A 831 12.28 19.26 -20.60
C PHE A 831 12.89 19.60 -21.97
N ARG A 832 14.09 20.21 -21.99
CA ARG A 832 14.79 20.59 -23.23
C ARG A 832 15.32 19.42 -24.06
N ARG A 833 15.36 18.19 -23.53
CA ARG A 833 15.66 17.01 -24.36
C ARG A 833 14.52 16.72 -25.33
N ILE A 834 13.28 16.98 -24.90
CA ILE A 834 12.06 16.75 -25.66
C ILE A 834 11.70 18.02 -26.47
N PHE A 835 11.56 19.17 -25.80
CA PHE A 835 11.14 20.44 -26.41
C PHE A 835 12.32 21.39 -26.65
N LYS A 836 13.04 21.20 -27.76
CA LYS A 836 14.26 21.96 -28.07
C LYS A 836 13.98 23.37 -28.60
N GLU A 837 12.78 23.60 -29.09
CA GLU A 837 12.32 24.85 -29.68
C GLU A 837 11.67 25.82 -28.70
N VAL A 838 11.42 25.39 -27.46
CA VAL A 838 10.77 26.21 -26.42
C VAL A 838 11.84 27.01 -25.68
N ASP A 839 12.08 28.23 -26.15
CA ASP A 839 13.10 29.12 -25.57
C ASP A 839 12.61 29.81 -24.27
N ASN A 840 11.30 30.03 -24.12
CA ASN A 840 10.72 30.72 -22.96
C ASN A 840 10.33 29.74 -21.85
N CYS A 841 11.34 29.08 -21.27
CA CYS A 841 11.18 28.18 -20.13
C CYS A 841 12.08 28.58 -18.95
N VAL A 842 11.54 28.43 -17.75
CA VAL A 842 12.21 28.60 -16.45
C VAL A 842 11.94 27.36 -15.61
N GLY A 843 12.74 27.05 -14.58
CA GLY A 843 12.53 25.80 -13.85
C GLY A 843 13.66 25.40 -12.92
N ASN A 844 13.77 24.10 -12.70
CA ASN A 844 14.43 23.47 -11.55
C ASN A 844 13.63 23.77 -10.28
N LEU A 845 12.36 23.36 -10.28
CA LEU A 845 11.41 23.58 -9.17
C LEU A 845 11.94 23.06 -7.83
N GLY A 846 12.62 21.91 -7.87
CA GLY A 846 13.08 21.20 -6.67
C GLY A 846 12.01 20.32 -6.03
N PHE A 847 10.83 20.23 -6.66
CA PHE A 847 9.71 19.35 -6.33
C PHE A 847 8.93 19.07 -7.63
N GLY A 848 8.35 17.87 -7.73
CA GLY A 848 7.44 17.46 -8.81
C GLY A 848 5.98 17.74 -8.46
N LEU A 849 5.10 17.40 -9.40
CA LEU A 849 3.65 17.49 -9.24
C LEU A 849 3.06 16.12 -8.88
N SER A 850 1.88 16.11 -8.25
CA SER A 850 1.19 14.87 -7.86
C SER A 850 0.48 14.21 -9.06
N ASN A 851 0.69 12.91 -9.26
CA ASN A 851 -0.03 12.15 -10.28
C ASN A 851 -1.53 12.02 -9.99
N GLY A 852 -1.92 11.98 -8.70
CA GLY A 852 -3.32 11.82 -8.27
C GLY A 852 -4.04 13.14 -7.99
N GLY A 853 -3.64 14.22 -8.67
CA GLY A 853 -4.15 15.56 -8.41
C GLY A 853 -3.52 16.28 -7.21
N GLU A 854 -3.53 17.61 -7.26
CA GLU A 854 -3.15 18.50 -6.15
C GLU A 854 -3.53 19.96 -6.41
N LEU A 855 -3.26 20.83 -5.43
CA LEU A 855 -3.44 22.29 -5.53
C LEU A 855 -2.15 23.00 -5.92
N ILE A 856 -2.07 23.54 -7.13
CA ILE A 856 -0.97 24.40 -7.57
C ILE A 856 -1.34 25.88 -7.50
N ARG A 857 -0.39 26.74 -7.11
CA ARG A 857 -0.66 28.13 -6.69
C ARG A 857 0.44 29.08 -7.14
N LEU A 858 0.04 30.19 -7.77
CA LEU A 858 0.90 31.27 -8.21
C LEU A 858 0.65 32.52 -7.36
N TYR A 859 1.71 33.12 -6.82
CA TYR A 859 1.64 34.31 -5.98
C TYR A 859 2.50 35.44 -6.54
N SER A 860 1.99 36.66 -6.41
CA SER A 860 2.75 37.90 -6.64
C SER A 860 3.84 38.13 -5.58
N PRO A 861 4.74 39.10 -5.75
CA PRO A 861 5.83 39.38 -4.79
C PRO A 861 5.33 39.87 -3.43
N ASP A 862 4.09 40.39 -3.37
CA ASP A 862 3.42 40.80 -2.13
C ASP A 862 2.66 39.62 -1.47
N HIS A 863 2.88 38.39 -1.93
CA HIS A 863 2.23 37.15 -1.48
C HIS A 863 0.70 37.12 -1.68
N VAL A 864 0.19 37.92 -2.61
CA VAL A 864 -1.21 37.83 -3.05
C VAL A 864 -1.33 36.71 -4.07
N LEU A 865 -2.29 35.79 -3.85
CA LEU A 865 -2.63 34.73 -4.80
C LEU A 865 -3.06 35.36 -6.13
N VAL A 866 -2.38 35.01 -7.20
CA VAL A 866 -2.67 35.48 -8.56
C VAL A 866 -3.54 34.47 -9.28
N ASP A 867 -3.17 33.20 -9.21
CA ASP A 867 -3.92 32.11 -9.82
C ASP A 867 -3.67 30.80 -9.07
N ALA A 868 -4.59 29.86 -9.17
CA ALA A 868 -4.44 28.52 -8.63
C ALA A 868 -5.32 27.53 -9.40
N VAL A 869 -4.91 26.27 -9.40
CA VAL A 869 -5.66 25.16 -10.00
C VAL A 869 -5.58 23.98 -9.05
N GLN A 870 -6.73 23.47 -8.61
CA GLN A 870 -6.82 22.15 -7.98
C GLN A 870 -7.18 21.15 -9.07
N TYR A 871 -6.18 20.52 -9.68
CA TYR A 871 -6.42 19.50 -10.70
C TYR A 871 -6.56 18.11 -10.06
N ASP A 872 -7.09 17.18 -10.84
CA ASP A 872 -7.32 15.78 -10.47
C ASP A 872 -7.04 14.89 -11.70
N ASP A 873 -6.85 13.58 -11.47
CA ASP A 873 -6.72 12.56 -12.51
C ASP A 873 -8.03 11.77 -12.73
N GLU A 874 -9.06 12.04 -11.91
CA GLU A 874 -10.39 11.45 -12.03
C GLU A 874 -11.45 12.43 -12.59
N ASN A 875 -12.43 11.88 -13.32
CA ASN A 875 -13.64 12.59 -13.77
C ASN A 875 -14.29 13.42 -12.63
N PRO A 876 -14.51 14.74 -12.79
CA PRO A 876 -14.73 15.46 -14.06
C PRO A 876 -13.48 15.95 -14.81
N TRP A 877 -12.28 15.72 -14.31
CA TRP A 877 -11.06 16.06 -15.04
C TRP A 877 -10.80 15.06 -16.18
N PRO A 878 -10.13 15.49 -17.26
CA PRO A 878 -9.61 14.55 -18.26
C PRO A 878 -8.71 13.50 -17.60
N GLU A 879 -9.00 12.22 -17.84
CA GLU A 879 -8.29 11.07 -17.26
C GLU A 879 -7.06 10.68 -18.09
N GLU A 880 -6.95 11.17 -19.34
CA GLU A 880 -5.87 10.82 -20.25
C GLU A 880 -4.48 11.40 -19.89
N PRO A 881 -4.35 12.60 -19.28
CA PRO A 881 -3.07 13.21 -18.87
C PRO A 881 -2.34 12.54 -17.69
N ASP A 882 -2.58 11.25 -17.48
CA ASP A 882 -2.02 10.43 -16.39
C ASP A 882 -1.10 9.34 -16.96
N GLY A 883 0.08 9.72 -17.46
CA GLY A 883 1.14 8.79 -17.88
C GLY A 883 1.02 8.24 -19.30
N ASN A 884 0.02 8.65 -20.09
CA ASN A 884 -0.19 8.20 -21.47
C ASN A 884 0.32 9.17 -22.54
N GLY A 885 0.96 10.28 -22.12
CA GLY A 885 1.51 11.30 -23.01
C GLY A 885 0.76 12.64 -23.00
N PRO A 886 -0.58 12.69 -23.04
CA PRO A 886 -1.37 13.91 -22.92
C PRO A 886 -1.07 14.79 -21.70
N THR A 887 -1.41 16.06 -21.83
CA THR A 887 -1.37 17.11 -20.81
C THR A 887 -2.79 17.65 -20.58
N LEU A 888 -3.02 18.28 -19.43
CA LEU A 888 -4.23 19.07 -19.19
C LEU A 888 -4.08 20.43 -19.87
N GLU A 889 -4.85 20.69 -20.93
CA GLU A 889 -4.90 21.97 -21.64
C GLU A 889 -6.17 22.76 -21.29
N LEU A 890 -6.01 24.02 -20.90
CA LEU A 890 -7.13 24.95 -20.75
C LEU A 890 -7.70 25.30 -22.13
N LEU A 891 -9.00 25.11 -22.34
CA LEU A 891 -9.69 25.28 -23.63
C LEU A 891 -9.55 26.69 -24.21
N ASP A 892 -9.65 27.70 -23.36
CA ASP A 892 -9.49 29.11 -23.70
C ASP A 892 -8.93 29.83 -22.47
N PRO A 893 -7.82 30.59 -22.62
CA PRO A 893 -7.21 31.27 -21.49
C PRO A 893 -8.11 32.27 -20.79
N SER A 894 -9.30 32.64 -21.31
CA SER A 894 -10.29 33.50 -20.64
C SER A 894 -11.28 32.74 -19.74
N LEU A 895 -11.30 31.40 -19.81
CA LEU A 895 -12.15 30.55 -18.98
C LEU A 895 -11.66 30.52 -17.53
N ASN A 896 -12.55 30.04 -16.65
CA ASN A 896 -12.19 29.79 -15.26
C ASN A 896 -11.51 28.42 -15.17
N ASN A 897 -10.22 28.43 -14.86
CA ASN A 897 -9.33 27.28 -14.81
C ASN A 897 -9.50 26.42 -13.53
N ASP A 898 -10.40 26.82 -12.64
CA ASP A 898 -10.86 26.00 -11.51
C ASP A 898 -11.86 24.91 -11.90
N PHE A 899 -12.49 25.02 -13.08
CA PHE A 899 -13.49 24.06 -13.53
C PHE A 899 -12.83 23.01 -14.41
N ALA A 900 -12.95 21.74 -14.03
CA ALA A 900 -12.51 20.60 -14.84
C ALA A 900 -13.03 20.66 -16.29
N ASP A 901 -14.29 21.11 -16.50
CA ASP A 901 -14.90 21.28 -17.83
C ASP A 901 -14.23 22.38 -18.71
N SER A 902 -13.38 23.23 -18.12
CA SER A 902 -12.55 24.19 -18.85
C SER A 902 -11.28 23.54 -19.41
N TRP A 903 -10.96 22.31 -18.98
CA TRP A 903 -9.75 21.58 -19.36
C TRP A 903 -10.09 20.43 -20.30
N VAL A 904 -9.14 20.10 -21.17
CA VAL A 904 -9.19 18.94 -22.05
C VAL A 904 -7.83 18.25 -22.07
N ALA A 905 -7.83 16.96 -22.35
CA ALA A 905 -6.59 16.26 -22.68
C ALA A 905 -6.05 16.77 -24.03
N SER A 906 -4.74 17.01 -24.09
CA SER A 906 -4.04 17.24 -25.34
C SER A 906 -3.86 15.93 -26.14
N TYR A 907 -3.39 16.02 -27.38
CA TYR A 907 -3.27 14.84 -28.26
C TYR A 907 -1.98 13.99 -28.04
N ASP A 908 -0.90 14.56 -27.54
CA ASP A 908 0.43 13.94 -27.32
C ASP A 908 1.07 14.70 -26.14
N THR A 909 2.37 14.97 -26.12
CA THR A 909 3.05 15.69 -25.02
C THR A 909 2.72 17.19 -24.87
N GLY A 910 1.51 17.64 -25.20
CA GLY A 910 1.06 19.02 -24.99
C GLY A 910 1.54 20.07 -25.99
N THR A 911 1.28 21.35 -25.69
CA THR A 911 1.59 22.52 -26.53
C THR A 911 2.51 23.57 -25.91
N PRO A 912 3.60 23.19 -25.20
CA PRO A 912 4.39 24.15 -24.46
C PRO A 912 4.96 25.29 -25.33
N GLY A 913 4.85 26.50 -24.80
CA GLY A 913 5.25 27.77 -25.41
C GLY A 913 4.34 28.25 -26.53
N ARG A 914 3.15 27.64 -26.72
CA ARG A 914 2.24 27.89 -27.85
C ARG A 914 0.78 27.82 -27.41
N GLN A 915 -0.12 28.19 -28.31
CA GLN A 915 -1.55 28.11 -28.06
C GLN A 915 -2.05 26.65 -28.03
N ASN A 916 -2.79 26.31 -26.97
CA ASN A 916 -3.53 25.04 -26.78
C ASN A 916 -4.43 24.68 -27.98
N PHE A 917 -4.76 23.39 -28.10
CA PHE A 917 -5.65 22.91 -29.15
C PHE A 917 -7.07 23.46 -28.95
N SER A 918 -7.59 24.20 -29.95
CA SER A 918 -8.97 24.67 -29.91
C SER A 918 -9.94 23.52 -30.19
N ASN A 919 -10.48 22.89 -29.14
CA ASN A 919 -11.66 22.04 -29.28
C ASN A 919 -12.90 22.95 -29.27
N THR A 920 -13.50 23.17 -30.44
CA THR A 920 -14.83 23.78 -30.51
C THR A 920 -15.82 22.91 -29.74
N ILE A 921 -16.48 23.47 -28.72
CA ILE A 921 -17.58 22.81 -28.02
C ILE A 921 -18.63 22.41 -29.08
N GLU A 922 -18.73 21.12 -29.42
CA GLU A 922 -19.58 20.66 -30.52
C GLU A 922 -21.05 20.50 -30.11
N ASN A 923 -21.34 20.39 -28.80
CA ASN A 923 -22.65 20.05 -28.27
C ASN A 923 -23.11 20.96 -27.12
N HIS A 924 -24.42 21.15 -26.97
CA HIS A 924 -24.99 21.73 -25.76
C HIS A 924 -24.65 20.84 -24.56
N SER A 925 -24.33 21.42 -23.41
CA SER A 925 -23.97 20.67 -22.21
C SER A 925 -24.57 21.27 -20.94
N LEU A 926 -24.86 20.41 -19.96
CA LEU A 926 -25.21 20.78 -18.59
C LEU A 926 -24.12 20.21 -17.68
N ALA A 927 -23.37 21.08 -17.00
CA ALA A 927 -22.26 20.71 -16.14
C ALA A 927 -22.74 20.30 -14.74
N GLN A 928 -21.90 19.55 -14.03
CA GLN A 928 -22.15 19.20 -12.64
C GLN A 928 -22.16 20.47 -11.78
N ASN A 929 -23.11 20.57 -10.84
CA ASN A 929 -23.18 21.73 -9.97
C ASN A 929 -21.99 21.76 -8.99
N TYR A 930 -21.54 22.95 -8.61
CA TYR A 930 -20.51 23.13 -7.57
C TYR A 930 -20.95 24.18 -6.54
N PRO A 931 -20.72 23.96 -5.24
CA PRO A 931 -20.26 22.70 -4.62
C PRO A 931 -21.30 21.57 -4.75
N ASN A 932 -20.86 20.31 -4.71
CA ASN A 932 -21.72 19.13 -4.63
C ASN A 932 -21.06 18.02 -3.78
N PRO A 933 -21.50 17.78 -2.52
CA PRO A 933 -22.73 18.29 -1.92
C PRO A 933 -22.75 19.79 -1.67
N CYS A 934 -23.91 20.44 -1.84
CA CYS A 934 -24.13 21.84 -1.49
C CYS A 934 -24.95 21.98 -0.20
N ASN A 935 -24.80 23.10 0.50
CA ASN A 935 -25.57 23.39 1.73
C ASN A 935 -26.69 24.40 1.44
N SER A 936 -26.33 25.67 1.22
CA SER A 936 -27.28 26.78 1.05
C SER A 936 -27.41 27.30 -0.38
N LYS A 937 -26.38 27.12 -1.22
CA LYS A 937 -26.36 27.54 -2.62
C LYS A 937 -25.52 26.60 -3.47
N THR A 938 -25.83 26.51 -4.74
CA THR A 938 -24.96 25.88 -5.74
C THR A 938 -25.09 26.56 -7.10
N ARG A 939 -24.04 26.47 -7.91
CA ARG A 939 -24.00 27.01 -9.26
C ARG A 939 -23.95 25.87 -10.27
N ILE A 940 -24.67 26.04 -11.37
CA ILE A 940 -24.83 25.02 -12.40
C ILE A 940 -24.40 25.63 -13.74
N PRO A 941 -23.17 25.35 -14.20
CA PRO A 941 -22.71 25.78 -15.50
C PRO A 941 -23.44 25.03 -16.62
N PHE A 942 -23.59 25.67 -17.76
CA PHE A 942 -24.11 25.04 -18.98
C PHE A 942 -23.61 25.77 -20.22
N SER A 943 -23.37 25.03 -21.29
CA SER A 943 -22.95 25.58 -22.57
C SER A 943 -24.03 25.36 -23.61
N ILE A 944 -24.22 26.37 -24.48
CA ILE A 944 -25.07 26.21 -25.67
C ILE A 944 -24.33 26.58 -26.93
N VAL A 945 -24.42 25.68 -27.91
CA VAL A 945 -23.68 25.73 -29.18
C VAL A 945 -24.55 26.21 -30.35
N SER A 946 -25.83 26.46 -30.08
CA SER A 946 -26.76 27.12 -30.99
C SER A 946 -27.73 28.01 -30.19
N PRO A 947 -28.15 29.18 -30.73
CA PRO A 947 -29.12 30.03 -30.04
C PRO A 947 -30.46 29.31 -29.88
N GLY A 948 -31.05 29.35 -28.70
CA GLY A 948 -32.28 28.62 -28.41
C GLY A 948 -32.86 28.92 -27.04
N PHE A 949 -34.06 28.42 -26.78
CA PHE A 949 -34.74 28.60 -25.51
C PHE A 949 -34.28 27.53 -24.50
N VAL A 950 -33.53 27.96 -23.49
CA VAL A 950 -32.97 27.08 -22.46
C VAL A 950 -33.93 26.98 -21.28
N ASN A 951 -34.24 25.74 -20.90
CA ASN A 951 -35.01 25.42 -19.70
C ASN A 951 -34.14 24.56 -18.77
N ILE A 952 -33.93 25.01 -17.54
CA ILE A 952 -33.24 24.24 -16.48
C ILE A 952 -34.21 24.08 -15.31
N LYS A 953 -34.44 22.83 -14.90
CA LYS A 953 -35.35 22.46 -13.82
C LYS A 953 -34.72 21.48 -12.86
N VAL A 954 -35.16 21.54 -11.61
CA VAL A 954 -34.72 20.61 -10.57
C VAL A 954 -35.89 19.76 -10.08
N TYR A 955 -35.62 18.49 -9.86
CA TYR A 955 -36.55 17.47 -9.38
C TYR A 955 -36.04 16.82 -8.09
N ASP A 956 -36.94 16.32 -7.25
CA ASP A 956 -36.55 15.38 -6.20
C ASP A 956 -36.36 13.95 -6.72
N ILE A 957 -35.92 13.04 -5.85
CA ILE A 957 -35.70 11.63 -6.20
C ILE A 957 -36.98 10.88 -6.65
N PHE A 958 -38.16 11.42 -6.39
CA PHE A 958 -39.44 10.86 -6.87
C PHE A 958 -39.88 11.47 -8.22
N GLY A 959 -39.05 12.33 -8.82
CA GLY A 959 -39.33 13.00 -10.09
C GLY A 959 -40.31 14.17 -9.99
N ARG A 960 -40.57 14.70 -8.79
CA ARG A 960 -41.44 15.88 -8.61
C ARG A 960 -40.61 17.15 -8.83
N GLU A 961 -41.10 18.06 -9.67
CA GLU A 961 -40.44 19.35 -9.93
C GLU A 961 -40.40 20.19 -8.64
N ILE A 962 -39.20 20.62 -8.25
CA ILE A 962 -38.94 21.48 -7.11
C ILE A 962 -38.90 22.94 -7.54
N THR A 963 -38.18 23.25 -8.62
CA THR A 963 -38.08 24.61 -9.16
C THR A 963 -37.61 24.62 -10.61
N SER A 964 -37.85 25.74 -11.31
CA SER A 964 -37.24 26.05 -12.61
C SER A 964 -36.21 27.16 -12.41
N LEU A 965 -34.94 26.83 -12.63
CA LEU A 965 -33.81 27.73 -12.42
C LEU A 965 -33.62 28.69 -13.59
N LEU A 966 -33.89 28.23 -14.81
CA LEU A 966 -33.78 29.04 -16.01
C LEU A 966 -34.89 28.68 -16.99
N ASN A 967 -35.47 29.69 -17.64
CA ASN A 967 -36.44 29.52 -18.71
C ASN A 967 -36.37 30.73 -19.65
N ALA A 968 -35.33 30.81 -20.47
CA ALA A 968 -35.02 31.99 -21.26
C ALA A 968 -34.32 31.64 -22.57
N TYR A 969 -34.46 32.53 -23.57
CA TYR A 969 -33.65 32.49 -24.78
C TYR A 969 -32.20 32.88 -24.48
N LYS A 970 -31.25 32.16 -25.05
CA LYS A 970 -29.82 32.36 -24.85
C LYS A 970 -29.07 32.26 -26.19
N GLU A 971 -27.99 33.03 -26.32
CA GLU A 971 -27.09 33.04 -27.49
C GLU A 971 -25.95 32.04 -27.28
N VAL A 972 -25.19 31.72 -28.33
CA VAL A 972 -24.04 30.80 -28.22
C VAL A 972 -23.02 31.34 -27.22
N ALA A 973 -22.89 30.68 -26.07
CA ALA A 973 -21.94 30.96 -25.00
C ALA A 973 -22.03 29.87 -23.91
N THR A 974 -21.11 29.93 -22.96
CA THR A 974 -21.24 29.27 -21.66
C THR A 974 -21.89 30.23 -20.67
N TYR A 975 -22.76 29.68 -19.83
CA TYR A 975 -23.54 30.40 -18.83
C TYR A 975 -23.51 29.65 -17.51
N GLU A 976 -23.97 30.34 -16.46
CA GLU A 976 -24.16 29.76 -15.13
C GLU A 976 -25.57 30.11 -14.63
N VAL A 977 -26.18 29.19 -13.88
CA VAL A 977 -27.36 29.48 -13.07
C VAL A 977 -27.12 29.13 -11.60
N GLU A 978 -27.37 30.07 -10.70
CA GLU A 978 -27.31 29.86 -9.24
C GLU A 978 -28.66 29.30 -8.73
N TRP A 979 -28.58 28.34 -7.82
CA TRP A 979 -29.73 27.79 -7.10
C TRP A 979 -29.55 27.95 -5.59
N ASP A 980 -30.48 28.69 -4.95
CA ASP A 980 -30.61 28.77 -3.50
C ASP A 980 -31.33 27.52 -2.96
N THR A 981 -30.60 26.72 -2.19
CA THR A 981 -31.04 25.46 -1.58
C THR A 981 -31.34 25.61 -0.08
N ALA A 982 -31.22 26.82 0.49
CA ALA A 982 -31.28 27.08 1.93
C ALA A 982 -32.62 26.75 2.61
N ASN A 983 -33.68 26.45 1.85
CA ASN A 983 -34.98 26.02 2.36
C ASN A 983 -35.37 24.58 1.98
N LEU A 984 -34.46 23.80 1.40
CA LEU A 984 -34.68 22.41 0.99
C LEU A 984 -34.02 21.40 1.93
N PRO A 985 -34.67 20.25 2.23
CA PRO A 985 -34.09 19.23 3.10
C PRO A 985 -32.84 18.58 2.51
N THR A 986 -31.98 18.05 3.39
CA THR A 986 -30.87 17.15 3.01
C THR A 986 -31.40 16.01 2.14
N GLY A 987 -30.75 15.75 1.01
CA GLY A 987 -31.20 14.73 0.07
C GLY A 987 -30.62 14.86 -1.32
N VAL A 988 -31.04 13.95 -2.21
CA VAL A 988 -30.61 13.90 -3.61
C VAL A 988 -31.68 14.52 -4.51
N TYR A 989 -31.23 15.41 -5.39
CA TYR A 989 -32.01 16.15 -6.38
C TYR A 989 -31.42 15.92 -7.77
N LEU A 990 -32.23 16.10 -8.81
CA LEU A 990 -31.82 15.97 -10.20
C LEU A 990 -32.06 17.29 -10.92
N CYS A 991 -31.00 17.92 -11.42
CA CYS A 991 -31.10 19.09 -12.29
C CYS A 991 -31.06 18.64 -13.75
N ALA A 992 -32.01 19.05 -14.57
CA ALA A 992 -32.09 18.70 -15.98
C ALA A 992 -32.24 19.93 -16.86
N MET A 993 -31.67 19.86 -18.07
CA MET A 993 -31.66 20.94 -19.04
C MET A 993 -32.28 20.52 -20.37
N TRP A 994 -33.00 21.45 -20.99
CA TRP A 994 -33.51 21.36 -22.35
C TRP A 994 -33.14 22.62 -23.14
N VAL A 995 -32.96 22.47 -24.46
CA VAL A 995 -32.87 23.56 -25.42
C VAL A 995 -33.94 23.34 -26.49
N ASP A 996 -34.85 24.29 -26.68
CA ASP A 996 -35.98 24.20 -27.62
C ASP A 996 -36.77 22.87 -27.51
N HIS A 997 -37.04 22.47 -26.26
CA HIS A 997 -37.72 21.24 -25.87
C HIS A 997 -36.95 19.93 -26.14
N GLN A 998 -35.71 19.98 -26.62
CA GLN A 998 -34.82 18.81 -26.70
C GLN A 998 -34.01 18.64 -25.40
N PRO A 999 -34.00 17.45 -24.78
CA PRO A 999 -33.21 17.22 -23.57
C PRO A 999 -31.72 17.26 -23.87
N VAL A 1000 -30.95 17.97 -23.05
CA VAL A 1000 -29.48 18.04 -23.11
C VAL A 1000 -28.86 17.01 -22.17
N GLY A 1001 -29.33 16.96 -20.94
CA GLY A 1001 -28.81 16.04 -19.92
C GLY A 1001 -29.35 16.35 -18.53
N SER A 1002 -28.94 15.55 -17.55
CA SER A 1002 -29.26 15.76 -16.14
C SER A 1002 -28.07 15.47 -15.23
N LYS A 1003 -27.97 16.21 -14.12
CA LYS A 1003 -26.92 16.09 -13.11
C LYS A 1003 -27.51 15.88 -11.72
N LYS A 1004 -26.81 15.09 -10.90
CA LYS A 1004 -27.22 14.75 -9.54
C LYS A 1004 -26.71 15.80 -8.57
N ILE A 1005 -27.60 16.44 -7.83
CA ILE A 1005 -27.28 17.45 -6.82
C ILE A 1005 -27.55 16.85 -5.44
N ILE A 1006 -26.56 16.86 -4.55
CA ILE A 1006 -26.68 16.41 -3.18
C ILE A 1006 -26.76 17.66 -2.30
N ILE A 1007 -27.83 17.80 -1.53
CA ILE A 1007 -27.90 18.82 -0.48
C ILE A 1007 -27.48 18.15 0.83
N ASN A 1008 -26.46 18.68 1.51
CA ASN A 1008 -25.98 18.22 2.81
C ASN A 1008 -25.98 19.40 3.80
N ARG A 1009 -26.72 19.27 4.91
CA ARG A 1009 -26.87 20.30 5.94
C ARG A 1009 -26.30 19.85 7.28
#